data_AF-A0A4P5USH2-F1
#
_entry.id   AF-A0A4P5USH2-F1
#
_cell.length_a   1.000
_cell.length_b   1.000
_cell.length_c   1.000
_cell.angle_alpha   90.00
_cell.angle_beta   90.00
_cell.angle_gamma   90.00
#
_symmetry.space_group_name_H-M   'P 1'
#
loop_
_entity.id
_entity.type
_entity.pdbx_description
1 polymer ?
#
loop_
_entity_poly.entity_id
_entity_poly.type
_entity_poly.pdbx_seq_one_letter_code
_entity_poly.pdbx_strand_id
1 'polypeptide(L)'
;MKQLFRFVVIAIAACTLNFLQLSADSPRMVIVEEATNASCGPCARQNPTFQAFLQQLEVKQVAIPIKYQAWFPGKDIMNAADSNFHNSRVRYYGFQNIGVPCAAVNGSILSKSSDSYYDGAPSDTTAISQAVEAIRGTTSPITITIEETRNGNTMNIQVVVGSSSALQSSQKLRVVIAERFHYYASAGTNGEKEFYNIGRKMLPNLNGEELTIAAGTSKTFNYTYTIPTTGQYALDPTMLYVVAFVQDEDTKEVLQARSNAKDDAVANVSIEQPFLLTIPRSSNLTKEVKIVNDGKTPTEVNVSIDKDAYPLPTGWTATVEPKTVTVPAGESVAVNVIVNSPAEAAYALVGIKAVTSYADKFNLAGLNAFGVLSENPKIITYSGYTTFGLTNYNSGLSASVKKDAVVIPFNPAIIQEYMDQIGGADVQIFPIGTNPVEYPNWVASPLPYINAAIENGKKIMLIAPRAMNYAFADIQGDANGNTVGAQDFFSNAGLAYSQTKVRFSGSTLSPFTVKGIAGDPIGNKLNNNATIQGNTAASINNTSYTLYTDVFTITDPTIAKPILYYDNVAGDLAGARMELNNTRMVFLTFGLESLGAATVANEILKRSVDWLLSGTAASVDETIAEGFNADLSMSISPNPLSEVGTITYTVKGLSSQFVTVSLVDGLGREVAQLASGQQMPGTYNVNFDASKISAGAYRVITRTMNGNGIQLPLMIVR
;
A
#
# COMPACT_ATOMS: atom_id res chain seq x y z
N MET A 1 -40.01 -51.29 56.39
CA MET A 1 -38.92 -50.86 55.49
C MET A 1 -38.84 -49.35 55.59
N LYS A 2 -38.14 -48.87 56.64
CA LYS A 2 -36.74 -48.41 56.60
C LYS A 2 -36.65 -47.06 55.86
N GLN A 3 -36.88 -45.96 56.59
CA GLN A 3 -35.83 -45.12 57.23
C GLN A 3 -35.19 -44.18 56.19
N LEU A 4 -34.99 -42.87 56.37
CA LEU A 4 -34.87 -41.97 57.52
C LEU A 4 -34.91 -40.55 56.90
N PHE A 5 -35.83 -39.64 57.19
CA PHE A 5 -35.78 -38.61 58.24
C PHE A 5 -34.37 -38.12 58.65
N ARG A 6 -34.20 -36.78 58.64
CA ARG A 6 -33.46 -35.89 59.59
C ARG A 6 -32.15 -35.21 59.16
N PHE A 7 -32.21 -33.85 59.27
CA PHE A 7 -31.19 -32.86 59.69
C PHE A 7 -29.92 -32.75 58.80
N VAL A 8 -29.46 -31.56 58.39
CA VAL A 8 -28.65 -30.56 59.14
C VAL A 8 -28.46 -29.37 58.16
N VAL A 9 -28.98 -28.15 58.40
CA VAL A 9 -28.33 -27.02 59.10
C VAL A 9 -26.91 -26.72 58.63
N ILE A 10 -26.73 -25.59 57.92
CA ILE A 10 -25.47 -24.83 57.81
C ILE A 10 -24.27 -25.61 57.22
N ALA A 11 -24.07 -25.43 55.92
CA ALA A 11 -22.72 -25.42 55.35
C ALA A 11 -22.55 -24.06 54.63
N ILE A 12 -22.29 -23.03 55.45
CA ILE A 12 -21.44 -21.93 55.02
C ILE A 12 -20.18 -22.63 54.50
N ALA A 13 -20.02 -22.67 53.17
CA ALA A 13 -18.77 -23.08 52.57
C ALA A 13 -17.75 -22.04 53.02
N ALA A 14 -17.04 -22.38 54.10
CA ALA A 14 -15.76 -21.81 54.42
C ALA A 14 -14.89 -22.07 53.20
N CYS A 15 -14.85 -21.12 52.27
CA CYS A 15 -13.62 -20.81 51.55
C CYS A 15 -12.60 -20.56 52.64
N THR A 16 -11.89 -21.62 53.04
CA THR A 16 -10.60 -21.51 53.67
C THR A 16 -9.74 -20.75 52.68
N LEU A 17 -9.70 -19.43 52.82
CA LEU A 17 -8.63 -18.60 52.31
C LEU A 17 -7.36 -19.27 52.86
N ASN A 18 -6.65 -19.98 51.98
CA ASN A 18 -5.25 -20.21 52.21
C ASN A 18 -4.61 -18.83 52.22
N PHE A 19 -4.46 -18.25 53.41
CA PHE A 19 -3.55 -17.14 53.63
C PHE A 19 -2.15 -17.69 53.34
N LEU A 20 -1.73 -17.60 52.07
CA LEU A 20 -0.32 -17.61 51.75
C LEU A 20 0.30 -16.50 52.61
N GLN A 21 1.20 -16.89 53.51
CA GLN A 21 2.10 -15.94 54.14
C GLN A 21 2.91 -15.28 53.02
N LEU A 22 2.45 -14.11 52.58
CA LEU A 22 3.16 -13.22 51.66
C LEU A 22 4.34 -12.59 52.42
N SER A 23 5.40 -13.37 52.60
CA SER A 23 6.66 -12.94 53.23
C SER A 23 7.86 -13.42 52.42
N ALA A 24 7.75 -13.35 51.09
CA ALA A 24 8.87 -13.55 50.18
C ALA A 24 9.02 -12.32 49.28
N ASP A 25 10.27 -11.93 49.03
CA ASP A 25 10.61 -10.84 48.11
C ASP A 25 10.08 -11.18 46.71
N SER A 26 9.58 -10.18 45.98
CA SER A 26 9.04 -10.36 44.61
C SER A 26 9.95 -9.72 43.56
N PRO A 27 9.92 -10.17 42.30
CA PRO A 27 10.65 -9.49 41.23
C PRO A 27 10.29 -8.00 41.19
N ARG A 28 11.31 -7.14 41.16
CA ARG A 28 11.10 -5.68 41.14
C ARG A 28 10.66 -5.25 39.74
N MET A 29 9.57 -4.50 39.67
CA MET A 29 9.07 -3.91 38.43
C MET A 29 9.53 -2.46 38.29
N VAL A 30 9.55 -1.98 37.05
CA VAL A 30 9.81 -0.58 36.70
C VAL A 30 8.49 0.06 36.31
N ILE A 31 8.18 1.24 36.83
CA ILE A 31 7.11 2.08 36.31
C ILE A 31 7.70 3.18 35.44
N VAL A 32 7.09 3.40 34.27
CA VAL A 32 7.46 4.49 33.37
C VAL A 32 6.25 5.40 33.21
N GLU A 33 6.37 6.62 33.71
CA GLU A 33 5.27 7.58 33.79
C GLU A 33 5.54 8.75 32.86
N GLU A 34 4.81 8.83 31.74
CA GLU A 34 4.95 9.89 30.73
C GLU A 34 3.86 10.95 30.91
N ALA A 35 4.22 12.23 30.80
CA ALA A 35 3.31 13.32 30.49
C ALA A 35 3.38 13.68 29.01
N THR A 36 2.22 13.72 28.34
CA THR A 36 2.07 14.01 26.90
C THR A 36 0.81 14.84 26.62
N ASN A 37 0.52 15.21 25.37
CA ASN A 37 -0.69 15.98 25.01
C ASN A 37 -1.03 15.82 23.52
N ALA A 38 -2.30 15.59 23.19
CA ALA A 38 -2.79 15.39 21.82
C ALA A 38 -2.77 16.64 20.90
N SER A 39 -2.28 17.78 21.39
CA SER A 39 -2.02 19.01 20.61
C SER A 39 -0.55 19.43 20.64
N CYS A 40 0.34 18.57 21.15
CA CYS A 40 1.78 18.79 21.23
C CYS A 40 2.51 18.17 20.04
N GLY A 41 3.14 18.99 19.20
CA GLY A 41 3.93 18.54 18.05
C GLY A 41 5.13 17.65 18.43
N PRO A 42 5.98 18.05 19.41
CA PRO A 42 7.07 17.20 19.88
C PRO A 42 6.61 15.84 20.44
N CYS A 43 5.42 15.78 21.04
CA CYS A 43 4.83 14.57 21.58
C CYS A 43 4.52 13.56 20.47
N ALA A 44 3.80 14.02 19.43
CA ALA A 44 3.53 13.20 18.24
C ALA A 44 4.81 12.72 17.54
N ARG A 45 5.90 13.51 17.60
CA ARG A 45 7.20 13.12 17.01
C ARG A 45 7.92 12.03 17.80
N GLN A 46 7.86 12.07 19.13
CA GLN A 46 8.59 11.12 19.99
C GLN A 46 7.80 9.84 20.27
N ASN A 47 6.46 9.91 20.25
CA ASN A 47 5.59 8.81 20.62
C ASN A 47 5.82 7.52 19.79
N PRO A 48 6.04 7.55 18.45
CA PRO A 48 6.31 6.34 17.68
C PRO A 48 7.54 5.57 18.18
N THR A 49 8.65 6.27 18.40
CA THR A 49 9.89 5.68 18.92
C THR A 49 9.68 5.11 20.33
N PHE A 50 9.05 5.89 21.21
CA PHE A 50 8.82 5.46 22.59
C PHE A 50 7.86 4.27 22.66
N GLN A 51 6.79 4.27 21.88
CA GLN A 51 5.82 3.18 21.82
C GLN A 51 6.45 1.89 21.26
N ALA A 52 7.29 1.99 20.22
CA ALA A 52 8.03 0.83 19.71
C ALA A 52 8.99 0.25 20.75
N PHE A 53 9.69 1.10 21.51
CA PHE A 53 10.55 0.67 22.61
C PHE A 53 9.78 -0.05 23.72
N LEU A 54 8.67 0.53 24.18
CA LEU A 54 7.80 -0.11 25.18
C LEU A 54 7.23 -1.44 24.67
N GLN A 55 7.24 -1.69 23.35
CA GLN A 55 6.76 -2.94 22.77
C GLN A 55 7.82 -4.05 22.71
N GLN A 56 9.09 -3.75 22.96
CA GLN A 56 10.15 -4.75 22.98
C GLN A 56 9.90 -5.79 24.08
N LEU A 57 10.07 -7.07 23.77
CA LEU A 57 9.81 -8.18 24.71
C LEU A 57 10.58 -8.04 26.02
N GLU A 58 11.82 -7.56 25.95
CA GLU A 58 12.69 -7.37 27.11
C GLU A 58 12.18 -6.25 28.01
N VAL A 59 11.60 -5.19 27.44
CA VAL A 59 11.05 -4.04 28.17
C VAL A 59 9.68 -4.39 28.76
N LYS A 60 8.77 -4.96 27.97
CA LYS A 60 7.41 -5.34 28.40
C LYS A 60 7.39 -6.26 29.62
N GLN A 61 8.41 -7.09 29.81
CA GLN A 61 8.50 -8.04 30.92
C GLN A 61 8.79 -7.38 32.28
N VAL A 62 9.35 -6.17 32.29
CA VAL A 62 9.84 -5.51 33.51
C VAL A 62 9.23 -4.11 33.70
N ALA A 63 8.85 -3.43 32.63
CA ALA A 63 8.33 -2.06 32.66
C ALA A 63 6.79 -1.99 32.53
N ILE A 64 6.17 -1.15 33.35
CA ILE A 64 4.74 -0.84 33.35
C ILE A 64 4.55 0.64 32.98
N PRO A 65 4.15 0.96 31.75
CA PRO A 65 3.92 2.33 31.33
C PRO A 65 2.56 2.88 31.78
N ILE A 66 2.53 4.16 32.14
CA ILE A 66 1.31 4.96 32.34
C ILE A 66 1.52 6.34 31.70
N LYS A 67 0.58 6.78 30.86
CA LYS A 67 0.60 8.09 30.21
C LYS A 67 -0.44 9.03 30.81
N TYR A 68 0.00 10.19 31.25
CA TYR A 68 -0.82 11.29 31.74
C TYR A 68 -0.89 12.40 30.69
N GLN A 69 -2.07 13.01 30.55
CA GLN A 69 -2.34 13.95 29.46
C GLN A 69 -2.31 15.36 30.03
N ALA A 70 -1.28 16.13 29.72
CA ALA A 70 -1.07 17.47 30.25
C ALA A 70 -2.10 18.46 29.68
N TRP A 71 -2.33 19.56 30.41
CA TRP A 71 -3.25 20.64 30.01
C TRP A 71 -2.68 21.58 28.93
N PHE A 72 -1.47 21.31 28.43
CA PHE A 72 -0.70 22.18 27.53
C PHE A 72 0.04 21.33 26.47
N PRO A 73 0.39 21.90 25.30
CA PRO A 73 0.17 23.28 24.88
C PRO A 73 -1.24 23.56 24.35
N GLY A 74 -2.06 22.53 24.14
CA GLY A 74 -3.39 22.69 23.58
C GLY A 74 -4.40 21.67 24.08
N LYS A 75 -5.51 21.54 23.35
CA LYS A 75 -6.63 20.69 23.74
C LYS A 75 -6.23 19.21 23.74
N ASP A 76 -6.71 18.51 24.75
CA ASP A 76 -6.61 17.07 24.83
C ASP A 76 -7.91 16.51 25.44
N ILE A 77 -8.61 15.67 24.66
CA ILE A 77 -9.88 15.07 25.08
C ILE A 77 -9.74 14.15 26.30
N MET A 78 -8.59 13.50 26.46
CA MET A 78 -8.31 12.61 27.58
C MET A 78 -8.02 13.42 28.84
N ASN A 79 -7.28 14.55 28.75
CA ASN A 79 -7.17 15.49 29.88
C ASN A 79 -8.55 16.02 30.29
N ALA A 80 -9.41 16.37 29.32
CA ALA A 80 -10.73 16.91 29.59
C ALA A 80 -11.66 15.90 30.33
N ALA A 81 -11.39 14.60 30.22
CA ALA A 81 -12.16 13.56 30.92
C ALA A 81 -11.92 13.54 32.44
N ASP A 82 -10.68 13.78 32.90
CA ASP A 82 -10.34 13.96 34.32
C ASP A 82 -9.10 14.85 34.50
N SER A 83 -9.31 16.17 34.32
CA SER A 83 -8.22 17.14 34.32
C SER A 83 -7.53 17.24 35.68
N ASN A 84 -8.25 17.02 36.77
CA ASN A 84 -7.68 17.04 38.12
C ASN A 84 -6.65 15.92 38.30
N PHE A 85 -6.98 14.71 37.85
CA PHE A 85 -6.08 13.55 37.90
C PHE A 85 -4.81 13.78 37.09
N HIS A 86 -4.97 14.12 35.82
CA HIS A 86 -3.82 14.29 34.93
C HIS A 86 -2.93 15.47 35.38
N ASN A 87 -3.52 16.62 35.67
CA ASN A 87 -2.77 17.82 36.03
C ASN A 87 -2.00 17.62 37.34
N SER A 88 -2.56 16.86 38.28
CA SER A 88 -1.90 16.59 39.56
C SER A 88 -0.69 15.67 39.40
N ARG A 89 -0.76 14.63 38.56
CA ARG A 89 0.40 13.78 38.27
C ARG A 89 1.48 14.51 37.48
N VAL A 90 1.09 15.34 36.51
CA VAL A 90 2.02 16.22 35.79
C VAL A 90 2.77 17.15 36.75
N ARG A 91 2.05 17.77 37.70
CA ARG A 91 2.65 18.65 38.73
C ARG A 91 3.50 17.90 39.75
N TYR A 92 3.12 16.68 40.12
CA TYR A 92 3.85 15.87 41.10
C TYR A 92 5.31 15.67 40.70
N TYR A 93 5.59 15.42 39.42
CA TYR A 93 6.95 15.30 38.89
C TYR A 93 7.57 16.62 38.42
N GLY A 94 6.79 17.71 38.38
CA GLY A 94 7.29 18.99 37.89
C GLY A 94 7.46 19.05 36.37
N PHE A 95 6.80 18.17 35.61
CA PHE A 95 6.93 18.10 34.15
C PHE A 95 6.56 19.42 33.46
N GLN A 96 5.70 20.24 34.05
CA GLN A 96 5.36 21.57 33.54
C GLN A 96 6.56 22.53 33.47
N ASN A 97 7.62 22.27 34.25
CA ASN A 97 8.83 23.08 34.25
C ASN A 97 9.82 22.66 33.15
N ILE A 98 9.65 21.47 32.58
CA ILE A 98 10.49 20.90 31.52
C ILE A 98 9.79 21.04 30.16
N GLY A 99 8.50 20.73 30.13
CA GLY A 99 7.67 20.63 28.93
C GLY A 99 7.16 19.19 28.71
N VAL A 100 6.23 19.03 27.77
CA VAL A 100 5.81 17.72 27.28
C VAL A 100 6.35 17.50 25.86
N PRO A 101 6.74 16.27 25.50
CA PRO A 101 6.60 15.05 26.29
C PRO A 101 7.73 14.91 27.34
N CYS A 102 7.47 14.34 28.51
CA CYS A 102 8.49 14.08 29.53
C CYS A 102 8.12 12.84 30.34
N ALA A 103 9.10 12.00 30.69
CA ALA A 103 8.90 10.77 31.44
C ALA A 103 9.75 10.70 32.70
N ALA A 104 9.18 10.09 33.74
CA ALA A 104 9.88 9.64 34.93
C ALA A 104 9.94 8.11 34.97
N VAL A 105 11.07 7.55 35.39
CA VAL A 105 11.30 6.11 35.55
C VAL A 105 11.52 5.83 37.03
N ASN A 106 10.65 5.00 37.62
CA ASN A 106 10.60 4.75 39.07
C ASN A 106 10.60 6.02 39.92
N GLY A 107 9.93 7.07 39.44
CA GLY A 107 9.80 8.34 40.13
C GLY A 107 10.89 9.38 39.84
N SER A 108 11.92 9.02 39.08
CA SER A 108 13.04 9.90 38.76
C SER A 108 13.02 10.35 37.29
N ILE A 109 13.25 11.64 37.05
CA ILE A 109 13.48 12.18 35.71
C ILE A 109 14.94 11.89 35.35
N LEU A 110 15.14 11.06 34.32
CA LEU A 110 16.47 10.61 33.92
C LEU A 110 17.22 11.72 33.17
N SER A 111 18.52 11.83 33.43
CA SER A 111 19.40 12.68 32.62
C SER A 111 19.48 12.18 31.18
N LYS A 112 19.59 13.11 30.23
CA LYS A 112 19.78 12.79 28.80
C LYS A 112 21.01 11.89 28.58
N SER A 113 20.88 10.90 27.71
CA SER A 113 21.99 10.00 27.31
C SER A 113 22.96 10.66 26.32
N SER A 114 22.51 11.70 25.61
CA SER A 114 23.30 12.45 24.64
C SER A 114 22.76 13.87 24.45
N ASP A 115 23.53 14.73 23.79
CA ASP A 115 23.14 16.12 23.51
C ASP A 115 21.97 16.29 22.54
N SER A 116 21.52 15.19 21.91
CA SER A 116 20.32 15.20 21.05
C SER A 116 19.01 15.18 21.84
N TYR A 117 19.06 14.92 23.15
CA TYR A 117 17.91 14.82 24.03
C TYR A 117 17.93 15.87 25.14
N TYR A 118 16.82 15.94 25.86
CA TYR A 118 16.68 16.68 27.12
C TYR A 118 16.34 15.70 28.24
N ASP A 119 16.52 16.12 29.49
CA ASP A 119 16.25 15.27 30.64
C ASP A 119 14.78 14.84 30.66
N GLY A 120 14.56 13.53 30.78
CA GLY A 120 13.24 12.91 30.73
C GLY A 120 12.61 12.81 29.33
N ALA A 121 13.35 12.99 28.23
CA ALA A 121 12.79 12.80 26.89
C ALA A 121 12.35 11.33 26.68
N PRO A 122 11.06 11.04 26.39
CA PRO A 122 10.61 9.64 26.25
C PRO A 122 11.22 8.90 25.06
N SER A 123 11.62 9.61 24.00
CA SER A 123 12.35 8.97 22.89
C SER A 123 13.82 8.68 23.19
N ASP A 124 14.36 9.13 24.33
CA ASP A 124 15.70 8.74 24.79
C ASP A 124 15.67 7.33 25.39
N THR A 125 15.40 6.37 24.51
CA THR A 125 15.21 4.96 24.89
C THR A 125 16.48 4.35 25.48
N THR A 126 17.66 4.92 25.19
CA THR A 126 18.94 4.51 25.79
C THR A 126 18.95 4.78 27.29
N ALA A 127 18.59 6.00 27.72
CA ALA A 127 18.54 6.35 29.14
C ALA A 127 17.52 5.47 29.89
N ILE A 128 16.33 5.28 29.31
CA ILE A 128 15.29 4.44 29.92
C ILE A 128 15.72 2.97 29.96
N SER A 129 16.32 2.44 28.90
CA SER A 129 16.83 1.06 28.86
C SER A 129 17.86 0.82 29.95
N GLN A 130 18.80 1.75 30.18
CA GLN A 130 19.79 1.63 31.25
C GLN A 130 19.13 1.55 32.64
N ALA A 131 18.11 2.38 32.88
CA ALA A 131 17.35 2.35 34.13
C ALA A 131 16.53 1.05 34.29
N VAL A 132 15.98 0.50 33.20
CA VAL A 132 15.27 -0.80 33.22
C VAL A 132 16.23 -1.94 33.51
N GLU A 133 17.39 -1.98 32.84
CA GLU A 133 18.41 -3.01 33.06
C GLU A 133 18.97 -3.01 34.48
N ALA A 134 19.10 -1.83 35.11
CA ALA A 134 19.53 -1.72 36.51
C ALA A 134 18.57 -2.41 37.50
N ILE A 135 17.30 -2.60 37.11
CA ILE A 135 16.26 -3.23 37.95
C ILE A 135 16.03 -4.69 37.54
N ARG A 136 16.35 -5.07 36.30
CA ARG A 136 16.12 -6.41 35.77
C ARG A 136 16.78 -7.48 36.64
N GLY A 137 16.01 -8.48 37.03
CA GLY A 137 16.49 -9.59 37.86
C GLY A 137 16.69 -9.26 39.35
N THR A 138 16.43 -8.02 39.78
CA THR A 138 16.44 -7.65 41.19
C THR A 138 15.10 -7.97 41.86
N THR A 139 15.08 -8.02 43.19
CA THR A 139 13.88 -8.24 44.00
C THR A 139 13.53 -6.98 44.80
N SER A 140 12.25 -6.87 45.17
CA SER A 140 11.73 -5.89 46.11
C SER A 140 11.21 -6.61 47.36
N PRO A 141 11.44 -6.07 48.57
CA PRO A 141 10.84 -6.62 49.78
C PRO A 141 9.31 -6.50 49.78
N ILE A 142 8.76 -5.64 48.92
CA ILE A 142 7.32 -5.40 48.77
C ILE A 142 6.77 -6.36 47.72
N THR A 143 5.64 -6.99 48.03
CA THR A 143 4.86 -7.79 47.09
C THR A 143 3.46 -7.22 46.96
N ILE A 144 3.04 -6.96 45.72
CA ILE A 144 1.71 -6.44 45.40
C ILE A 144 0.96 -7.49 44.58
N THR A 145 -0.26 -7.82 44.99
CA THR A 145 -1.21 -8.61 44.20
C THR A 145 -2.45 -7.78 43.91
N ILE A 146 -3.02 -7.99 42.72
CA ILE A 146 -4.22 -7.28 42.25
C ILE A 146 -5.20 -8.34 41.78
N GLU A 147 -6.37 -8.38 42.40
CA GLU A 147 -7.52 -9.12 41.92
C GLU A 147 -8.59 -8.13 41.45
N GLU A 148 -9.18 -8.40 40.30
CA GLU A 148 -10.21 -7.56 39.69
C GLU A 148 -11.36 -8.43 39.23
N THR A 149 -12.58 -8.06 39.60
CA THR A 149 -13.81 -8.71 39.15
C THR A 149 -14.83 -7.68 38.68
N ARG A 150 -15.54 -8.01 37.61
CA ARG A 150 -16.50 -7.09 36.99
C ARG A 150 -17.93 -7.52 37.28
N ASN A 151 -18.77 -6.54 37.62
CA ASN A 151 -20.22 -6.68 37.67
C ASN A 151 -20.85 -5.57 36.83
N GLY A 152 -21.28 -5.91 35.61
CA GLY A 152 -21.69 -4.92 34.61
C GLY A 152 -20.54 -3.93 34.32
N ASN A 153 -20.82 -2.64 34.47
CA ASN A 153 -19.83 -1.57 34.26
C ASN A 153 -19.02 -1.23 35.52
N THR A 154 -19.09 -2.03 36.58
CA THR A 154 -18.35 -1.77 37.81
C THR A 154 -17.17 -2.74 37.94
N MET A 155 -15.96 -2.19 38.05
CA MET A 155 -14.75 -2.91 38.44
C MET A 155 -14.67 -2.96 39.97
N ASN A 156 -14.55 -4.16 40.54
CA ASN A 156 -14.27 -4.39 41.96
C ASN A 156 -12.82 -4.84 42.08
N ILE A 157 -12.02 -4.06 42.79
CA ILE A 157 -10.56 -4.18 42.78
C ILE A 157 -10.09 -4.44 44.20
N GLN A 158 -9.37 -5.53 44.40
CA GLN A 158 -8.67 -5.83 45.63
C GLN A 158 -7.16 -5.74 45.38
N VAL A 159 -6.48 -4.93 46.18
CA VAL A 159 -5.02 -4.82 46.17
C VAL A 159 -4.51 -5.28 47.53
N VAL A 160 -3.64 -6.29 47.55
CA VAL A 160 -2.94 -6.74 48.75
C VAL A 160 -1.48 -6.34 48.64
N VAL A 161 -1.00 -5.60 49.62
CA VAL A 161 0.40 -5.20 49.73
C VAL A 161 1.01 -5.89 50.94
N GLY A 162 1.96 -6.80 50.71
CA GLY A 162 2.80 -7.41 51.73
C GLY A 162 4.22 -6.86 51.66
N SER A 163 4.98 -6.95 52.76
CA SER A 163 6.40 -6.61 52.74
C SER A 163 7.21 -7.43 53.74
N SER A 164 8.39 -7.89 53.33
CA SER A 164 9.38 -8.52 54.22
C SER A 164 10.10 -7.49 55.11
N SER A 165 10.06 -6.20 54.74
CA SER A 165 10.58 -5.06 55.51
C SER A 165 9.45 -4.16 56.01
N ALA A 166 9.66 -3.45 57.13
CA ALA A 166 8.66 -2.51 57.63
C ALA A 166 8.52 -1.30 56.67
N LEU A 167 7.28 -0.93 56.33
CA LEU A 167 6.97 0.30 55.62
C LEU A 167 6.45 1.36 56.60
N GLN A 168 6.89 2.59 56.40
CA GLN A 168 6.63 3.79 57.16
C GLN A 168 5.54 4.64 56.47
N SER A 169 5.08 5.70 57.16
CA SER A 169 4.06 6.61 56.64
C SER A 169 4.47 7.40 55.40
N SER A 170 5.77 7.52 55.10
CA SER A 170 6.24 8.16 53.86
C SER A 170 5.91 7.32 52.62
N GLN A 171 5.74 6.00 52.76
CA GLN A 171 5.31 5.16 51.65
C GLN A 171 3.79 5.20 51.48
N LYS A 172 3.37 5.36 50.23
CA LYS A 172 1.96 5.38 49.82
C LYS A 172 1.68 4.36 48.74
N LEU A 173 0.53 3.70 48.86
CA LEU A 173 -0.04 2.91 47.78
C LEU A 173 -0.76 3.84 46.79
N ARG A 174 -0.40 3.75 45.53
CA ARG A 174 -1.05 4.40 44.39
C ARG A 174 -1.73 3.33 43.54
N VAL A 175 -3.01 3.49 43.27
CA VAL A 175 -3.77 2.58 42.40
C VAL A 175 -4.36 3.38 41.25
N VAL A 176 -4.03 3.00 40.03
CA VAL A 176 -4.43 3.71 38.80
C VAL A 176 -5.25 2.76 37.92
N ILE A 177 -6.42 3.21 37.49
CA ILE A 177 -7.12 2.63 36.34
C ILE A 177 -6.45 3.19 35.09
N ALA A 178 -5.93 2.31 34.25
CA ALA A 178 -5.29 2.64 32.99
C ALA A 178 -6.03 1.98 31.83
N GLU A 179 -5.92 2.57 30.65
CA GLU A 179 -6.51 2.08 29.42
C GLU A 179 -5.42 1.73 28.42
N ARG A 180 -5.43 0.48 27.97
CA ARG A 180 -4.37 -0.11 27.13
C ARG A 180 -4.29 0.56 25.77
N PHE A 181 -5.44 0.85 25.17
CA PHE A 181 -5.58 1.47 23.86
C PHE A 181 -6.89 2.25 23.75
N HIS A 182 -6.86 3.39 23.07
CA HIS A 182 -8.05 4.12 22.66
C HIS A 182 -7.82 4.77 21.30
N TYR A 183 -8.79 4.64 20.39
CA TYR A 183 -8.81 5.37 19.12
C TYR A 183 -9.70 6.61 19.23
N TYR A 184 -9.18 7.78 18.87
CA TYR A 184 -9.97 8.98 18.70
C TYR A 184 -9.89 9.46 17.26
N ALA A 185 -11.06 9.71 16.65
CA ALA A 185 -11.12 10.40 15.35
C ALA A 185 -10.48 11.80 15.43
N SER A 186 -10.60 12.46 16.59
CA SER A 186 -9.92 13.70 16.95
C SER A 186 -9.73 13.79 18.47
N ALA A 187 -8.48 13.69 18.93
CA ALA A 187 -8.12 13.88 20.34
C ALA A 187 -7.60 15.29 20.64
N GLY A 188 -6.95 15.92 19.65
CA GLY A 188 -6.36 17.26 19.69
C GLY A 188 -5.93 17.69 18.28
N THR A 189 -4.93 18.57 18.16
CA THR A 189 -4.51 19.18 16.89
C THR A 189 -3.23 18.60 16.29
N ASN A 190 -2.55 17.66 16.94
CA ASN A 190 -1.25 17.15 16.48
C ASN A 190 -1.35 15.98 15.47
N GLY A 191 -2.56 15.47 15.20
CA GLY A 191 -2.82 14.41 14.24
C GLY A 191 -2.76 12.98 14.81
N GLU A 192 -2.37 12.79 16.07
CA GLU A 192 -2.41 11.48 16.72
C GLU A 192 -3.86 11.00 16.90
N LYS A 193 -4.08 9.72 16.60
CA LYS A 193 -5.40 9.06 16.71
C LYS A 193 -5.38 7.83 17.59
N GLU A 194 -4.20 7.27 17.82
CA GLU A 194 -3.99 6.03 18.56
C GLU A 194 -3.23 6.32 19.84
N PHE A 195 -3.83 5.99 20.98
CA PHE A 195 -3.29 6.33 22.29
C PHE A 195 -3.18 5.07 23.13
N TYR A 196 -2.05 4.88 23.80
CA TYR A 196 -1.72 3.65 24.51
C TYR A 196 -1.40 3.92 25.98
N ASN A 197 -1.77 2.99 26.87
CA ASN A 197 -1.45 2.98 28.29
C ASN A 197 -1.87 4.28 29.04
N ILE A 198 -3.05 4.80 28.72
CA ILE A 198 -3.56 6.09 29.20
C ILE A 198 -4.03 5.94 30.65
N GLY A 199 -3.52 6.74 31.59
CA GLY A 199 -4.11 6.81 32.92
C GLY A 199 -5.53 7.39 32.84
N ARG A 200 -6.51 6.76 33.48
CA ARG A 200 -7.92 7.21 33.47
C ARG A 200 -8.41 7.66 34.84
N LYS A 201 -7.93 7.06 35.92
CA LYS A 201 -8.32 7.43 37.29
C LYS A 201 -7.27 6.99 38.31
N MET A 202 -7.10 7.76 39.39
CA MET A 202 -6.38 7.30 40.59
C MET A 202 -7.36 7.03 41.73
N LEU A 203 -7.17 5.92 42.42
CA LEU A 203 -7.99 5.42 43.52
C LEU A 203 -7.21 5.45 44.85
N PRO A 204 -7.90 5.74 45.98
CA PRO A 204 -9.28 6.25 46.03
C PRO A 204 -9.38 7.70 45.55
N ASN A 205 -8.25 8.42 45.58
CA ASN A 205 -8.09 9.79 45.15
C ASN A 205 -6.61 10.07 44.84
N LEU A 206 -6.29 11.33 44.50
CA LEU A 206 -4.97 11.76 44.04
C LEU A 206 -3.85 11.66 45.08
N ASN A 207 -4.19 11.53 46.36
CA ASN A 207 -3.20 11.40 47.44
C ASN A 207 -2.77 9.95 47.68
N GLY A 208 -3.43 8.97 47.04
CA GLY A 208 -3.21 7.55 47.32
C GLY A 208 -3.67 7.17 48.73
N GLU A 209 -3.11 6.07 49.24
CA GLU A 209 -3.34 5.60 50.61
C GLU A 209 -2.03 5.54 51.38
N GLU A 210 -2.04 5.98 52.63
CA GLU A 210 -0.89 5.79 53.54
C GLU A 210 -0.67 4.29 53.82
N LEU A 211 0.59 3.88 53.73
CA LEU A 211 0.98 2.48 53.82
C LEU A 211 2.01 2.26 54.92
N THR A 212 1.53 2.10 56.14
CA THR A 212 2.33 1.57 57.26
C THR A 212 2.03 0.09 57.44
N ILE A 213 3.04 -0.77 57.27
CA ILE A 213 2.95 -2.21 57.51
C ILE A 213 4.20 -2.69 58.26
N ALA A 214 4.01 -3.56 59.26
CA ALA A 214 5.12 -4.19 59.95
C ALA A 214 5.81 -5.21 59.03
N ALA A 215 7.10 -5.46 59.26
CA ALA A 215 7.84 -6.48 58.54
C ALA A 215 7.14 -7.86 58.64
N GLY A 216 7.02 -8.54 57.50
CA GLY A 216 6.37 -9.85 57.39
C GLY A 216 4.83 -9.82 57.37
N THR A 217 4.21 -8.64 57.37
CA THR A 217 2.75 -8.49 57.34
C THR A 217 2.23 -7.98 56.00
N SER A 218 0.91 -8.00 55.82
CA SER A 218 0.25 -7.44 54.65
C SER A 218 -0.98 -6.60 55.02
N LYS A 219 -1.37 -5.70 54.12
CA LYS A 219 -2.57 -4.87 54.22
C LYS A 219 -3.37 -5.01 52.92
N THR A 220 -4.68 -5.15 53.07
CA THR A 220 -5.62 -5.30 51.95
C THR A 220 -6.40 -4.00 51.76
N PHE A 221 -6.56 -3.59 50.51
CA PHE A 221 -7.31 -2.42 50.09
C PHE A 221 -8.36 -2.83 49.07
N ASN A 222 -9.59 -2.34 49.22
CA ASN A 222 -10.68 -2.64 48.32
C ASN A 222 -11.21 -1.34 47.71
N TYR A 223 -11.38 -1.33 46.39
CA TYR A 223 -11.87 -0.19 45.64
C TYR A 223 -12.98 -0.62 44.69
N THR A 224 -13.78 0.36 44.30
CA THR A 224 -14.73 0.22 43.20
C THR A 224 -14.53 1.35 42.20
N TYR A 225 -14.69 1.04 40.92
CA TYR A 225 -14.69 2.03 39.85
C TYR A 225 -15.84 1.74 38.89
N THR A 226 -16.68 2.74 38.64
CA THR A 226 -17.76 2.64 37.66
C THR A 226 -17.27 3.19 36.33
N ILE A 227 -17.24 2.33 35.31
CA ILE A 227 -16.75 2.64 33.97
C ILE A 227 -17.81 3.50 33.26
N PRO A 228 -17.46 4.72 32.81
CA PRO A 228 -18.34 5.48 31.93
C PRO A 228 -18.38 4.80 30.57
N THR A 229 -19.51 4.23 30.16
CA THR A 229 -19.67 3.51 28.88
C THR A 229 -20.47 4.29 27.83
N THR A 230 -20.88 5.52 28.16
CA THR A 230 -21.69 6.39 27.29
C THR A 230 -21.18 7.82 27.30
N GLY A 231 -21.44 8.56 26.22
CA GLY A 231 -21.07 9.96 26.08
C GLY A 231 -19.66 10.15 25.53
N GLN A 232 -19.20 11.41 25.49
CA GLN A 232 -17.92 11.79 24.85
C GLN A 232 -16.69 11.17 25.56
N TYR A 233 -16.82 10.79 26.83
CA TYR A 233 -15.76 10.17 27.62
C TYR A 233 -16.04 8.69 27.91
N ALA A 234 -16.84 8.04 27.06
CA ALA A 234 -17.03 6.60 27.13
C ALA A 234 -15.68 5.88 27.00
N LEU A 235 -15.43 4.95 27.92
CA LEU A 235 -14.28 4.05 27.91
C LEU A 235 -14.75 2.68 27.45
N ASP A 236 -13.86 1.97 26.77
CA ASP A 236 -14.07 0.57 26.43
C ASP A 236 -13.68 -0.29 27.65
N PRO A 237 -14.63 -0.97 28.31
CA PRO A 237 -14.31 -1.84 29.44
C PRO A 237 -13.22 -2.86 29.12
N THR A 238 -13.14 -3.36 27.89
CA THR A 238 -12.16 -4.39 27.50
C THR A 238 -10.74 -3.84 27.39
N MET A 239 -10.55 -2.53 27.44
CA MET A 239 -9.24 -1.88 27.38
C MET A 239 -8.71 -1.48 28.76
N LEU A 240 -9.53 -1.59 29.81
CA LEU A 240 -9.16 -1.14 31.15
C LEU A 240 -8.41 -2.20 31.96
N TYR A 241 -7.36 -1.77 32.63
CA TYR A 241 -6.57 -2.54 33.59
C TYR A 241 -6.18 -1.67 34.80
N VAL A 242 -5.64 -2.31 35.83
CA VAL A 242 -5.24 -1.71 37.09
C VAL A 242 -3.73 -1.79 37.21
N VAL A 243 -3.12 -0.65 37.55
CA VAL A 243 -1.72 -0.57 38.00
C VAL A 243 -1.71 -0.15 39.46
N ALA A 244 -1.03 -0.92 40.31
CA ALA A 244 -0.81 -0.57 41.71
C ALA A 244 0.69 -0.46 41.97
N PHE A 245 1.12 0.61 42.65
CA PHE A 245 2.53 0.83 42.97
C PHE A 245 2.70 1.49 44.33
N VAL A 246 3.79 1.12 45.02
CA VAL A 246 4.19 1.75 46.28
C VAL A 246 5.25 2.80 45.99
N GLN A 247 4.96 4.04 46.34
CA GLN A 247 5.81 5.21 46.11
C GLN A 247 6.18 5.85 47.45
N ASP A 248 7.45 6.18 47.63
CA ASP A 248 7.91 7.01 48.76
C ASP A 248 7.65 8.48 48.44
N GLU A 249 6.98 9.20 49.34
CA GLU A 249 6.59 10.60 49.11
C GLU A 249 7.73 11.60 49.30
N ASP A 250 8.77 11.24 50.06
CA ASP A 250 9.91 12.13 50.32
C ASP A 250 10.87 12.11 49.12
N THR A 251 11.12 10.92 48.55
CA THR A 251 12.05 10.75 47.43
C THR A 251 11.36 10.67 46.07
N LYS A 252 10.05 10.43 46.04
CA LYS A 252 9.25 10.05 44.87
C LYS A 252 9.60 8.67 44.30
N GLU A 253 10.55 7.94 44.88
CA GLU A 253 10.97 6.64 44.36
C GLU A 253 9.80 5.65 44.37
N VAL A 254 9.64 4.91 43.26
CA VAL A 254 8.72 3.79 43.20
C VAL A 254 9.46 2.50 43.60
N LEU A 255 9.04 1.95 44.74
CA LEU A 255 9.69 0.84 45.42
C LEU A 255 9.24 -0.52 44.87
N GLN A 256 8.00 -0.61 44.40
CA GLN A 256 7.44 -1.77 43.70
C GLN A 256 6.20 -1.36 42.91
N ALA A 257 5.93 -2.07 41.82
CA ALA A 257 4.71 -1.94 41.04
C ALA A 257 4.16 -3.30 40.60
N ARG A 258 2.87 -3.34 40.29
CA ARG A 258 2.21 -4.49 39.66
C ARG A 258 1.10 -3.98 38.75
N SER A 259 0.83 -4.74 37.70
CA SER A 259 -0.31 -4.53 36.82
C SER A 259 -1.09 -5.84 36.72
N ASN A 260 -2.41 -5.75 36.60
CA ASN A 260 -3.23 -6.87 36.15
C ASN A 260 -3.50 -6.83 34.62
N ALA A 261 -2.79 -5.95 33.90
CA ALA A 261 -2.79 -5.95 32.44
C ALA A 261 -2.50 -7.36 31.96
N LYS A 262 -3.39 -7.87 31.13
CA LYS A 262 -3.24 -9.21 30.59
C LYS A 262 -2.25 -9.16 29.42
N ASP A 263 -1.44 -10.22 29.28
CA ASP A 263 -0.45 -10.31 28.19
C ASP A 263 -1.10 -10.07 26.82
N ASP A 264 -0.43 -9.27 25.99
CA ASP A 264 -0.71 -9.08 24.57
C ASP A 264 -0.39 -10.41 23.85
N ALA A 265 -1.31 -11.37 23.79
CA ALA A 265 -1.10 -12.48 22.86
C ALA A 265 -1.29 -11.95 21.45
N VAL A 266 -0.26 -12.13 20.62
CA VAL A 266 -0.33 -11.84 19.20
C VAL A 266 -0.53 -13.17 18.49
N ALA A 267 -1.61 -13.27 17.74
CA ALA A 267 -1.75 -14.35 16.77
C ALA A 267 -1.01 -13.94 15.50
N ASN A 268 0.17 -14.51 15.29
CA ASN A 268 0.98 -14.24 14.10
C ASN A 268 0.62 -15.18 12.96
N VAL A 269 0.78 -14.71 11.72
CA VAL A 269 0.65 -15.54 10.53
C VAL A 269 2.05 -15.92 10.06
N SER A 270 2.37 -17.21 10.16
CA SER A 270 3.59 -17.80 9.62
C SER A 270 3.27 -18.53 8.32
N ILE A 271 4.08 -18.27 7.29
CA ILE A 271 3.97 -18.92 5.98
C ILE A 271 5.29 -19.63 5.74
N GLU A 272 5.24 -20.92 5.45
CA GLU A 272 6.43 -21.67 5.06
C GLU A 272 6.62 -21.56 3.54
N GLN A 273 7.88 -21.65 3.09
CA GLN A 273 8.21 -21.65 1.65
C GLN A 273 7.45 -22.77 0.91
N PRO A 274 7.06 -22.56 -0.36
CA PRO A 274 7.31 -21.36 -1.17
C PRO A 274 6.36 -20.19 -0.83
N PHE A 275 6.88 -18.96 -0.84
CA PHE A 275 6.11 -17.71 -0.69
C PHE A 275 5.50 -17.19 -1.99
N LEU A 276 5.99 -17.67 -3.13
CA LEU A 276 5.55 -17.28 -4.46
C LEU A 276 5.06 -18.54 -5.17
N LEU A 277 3.81 -18.54 -5.62
CA LEU A 277 3.14 -19.70 -6.17
C LEU A 277 2.56 -19.41 -7.56
N THR A 278 2.50 -20.43 -8.40
CA THR A 278 1.76 -20.37 -9.66
C THR A 278 0.37 -20.98 -9.47
N ILE A 279 -0.66 -20.34 -10.02
CA ILE A 279 -2.05 -20.86 -10.02
C ILE A 279 -2.50 -21.17 -11.45
N PRO A 280 -3.15 -22.34 -11.69
CA PRO A 280 -3.78 -22.60 -12.98
C PRO A 280 -4.93 -21.63 -13.23
N ARG A 281 -5.27 -21.39 -14.50
CA ARG A 281 -6.39 -20.48 -14.84
C ARG A 281 -7.74 -21.17 -14.69
N SER A 282 -8.79 -20.41 -14.31
CA SER A 282 -10.14 -20.94 -14.06
C SER A 282 -10.15 -22.12 -13.08
N SER A 283 -9.30 -22.05 -12.06
CA SER A 283 -9.05 -23.14 -11.11
C SER A 283 -8.77 -22.58 -9.72
N ASN A 284 -8.33 -23.43 -8.81
CA ASN A 284 -7.94 -23.05 -7.46
C ASN A 284 -6.53 -23.53 -7.09
N LEU A 285 -5.95 -22.84 -6.11
CA LEU A 285 -4.73 -23.19 -5.40
C LEU A 285 -5.06 -23.19 -3.91
N THR A 286 -4.60 -24.21 -3.18
CA THR A 286 -4.66 -24.24 -1.72
C THR A 286 -3.27 -24.09 -1.14
N LYS A 287 -3.09 -23.15 -0.21
CA LYS A 287 -1.85 -22.92 0.54
C LYS A 287 -2.13 -23.07 2.04
N GLU A 288 -1.42 -23.99 2.69
CA GLU A 288 -1.42 -24.09 4.15
C GLU A 288 -0.60 -22.93 4.74
N VAL A 289 -1.13 -22.29 5.78
CA VAL A 289 -0.47 -21.26 6.58
C VAL A 289 -0.64 -21.59 8.07
N LYS A 290 0.33 -21.20 8.90
CA LYS A 290 0.32 -21.49 10.35
C LYS A 290 -0.05 -20.25 11.13
N ILE A 291 -1.04 -20.36 12.00
CA ILE A 291 -1.39 -19.34 12.98
C ILE A 291 -0.64 -19.65 14.27
N VAL A 292 0.26 -18.76 14.66
CA VAL A 292 1.16 -18.92 15.82
C VAL A 292 0.65 -18.09 16.98
N ASN A 293 0.60 -18.66 18.18
CA ASN A 293 0.26 -17.94 19.40
C ASN A 293 1.52 -17.77 20.26
N ASP A 294 2.11 -16.57 20.22
CA ASP A 294 3.30 -16.24 21.00
C ASP A 294 2.99 -15.93 22.48
N GLY A 295 1.72 -16.03 22.87
CA GLY A 295 1.26 -15.83 24.24
C GLY A 295 1.46 -17.06 25.14
N LYS A 296 1.22 -16.86 26.44
CA LYS A 296 1.35 -17.89 27.48
C LYS A 296 0.05 -18.66 27.78
N THR A 297 -1.04 -18.33 27.10
CA THR A 297 -2.34 -18.98 27.28
C THR A 297 -2.93 -19.39 25.93
N PRO A 298 -3.67 -20.51 25.85
CA PRO A 298 -4.46 -20.85 24.66
C PRO A 298 -5.38 -19.68 24.26
N THR A 299 -5.44 -19.39 22.97
CA THR A 299 -6.14 -18.21 22.46
C THR A 299 -6.98 -18.56 21.24
N GLU A 300 -8.23 -18.12 21.23
CA GLU A 300 -9.07 -18.17 20.03
C GLU A 300 -8.66 -17.05 19.06
N VAL A 301 -8.56 -17.38 17.78
CA VAL A 301 -8.09 -16.50 16.73
C VAL A 301 -9.06 -16.56 15.55
N ASN A 302 -9.55 -15.40 15.13
CA ASN A 302 -10.31 -15.22 13.91
C ASN A 302 -9.35 -14.94 12.75
N VAL A 303 -9.41 -15.76 11.71
CA VAL A 303 -8.57 -15.68 10.52
C VAL A 303 -9.41 -15.24 9.34
N SER A 304 -8.90 -14.28 8.56
CA SER A 304 -9.59 -13.72 7.40
C SER A 304 -8.60 -13.32 6.31
N ILE A 305 -9.10 -13.09 5.10
CA ILE A 305 -8.33 -12.50 4.00
C ILE A 305 -8.39 -10.97 4.12
N ASP A 306 -7.25 -10.30 4.14
CA ASP A 306 -7.14 -8.85 4.23
C ASP A 306 -7.16 -8.19 2.85
N LYS A 307 -8.36 -7.98 2.32
CA LYS A 307 -8.56 -7.37 1.00
C LYS A 307 -8.32 -5.87 0.99
N ASP A 308 -8.30 -5.23 2.16
CA ASP A 308 -8.10 -3.79 2.28
C ASP A 308 -6.61 -3.45 2.14
N ALA A 309 -5.75 -4.22 2.82
CA ALA A 309 -4.30 -4.10 2.68
C ALA A 309 -3.76 -4.75 1.40
N TYR A 310 -4.39 -5.86 0.97
CA TYR A 310 -3.97 -6.65 -0.19
C TYR A 310 -5.14 -6.90 -1.14
N PRO A 311 -5.49 -5.91 -1.98
CA PRO A 311 -6.61 -6.04 -2.91
C PRO A 311 -6.32 -7.15 -3.94
N LEU A 312 -7.33 -7.98 -4.19
CA LEU A 312 -7.26 -9.03 -5.20
C LEU A 312 -7.64 -8.49 -6.60
N PRO A 313 -7.05 -9.02 -7.68
CA PRO A 313 -7.43 -8.68 -9.04
C PRO A 313 -8.91 -8.98 -9.33
N THR A 314 -9.47 -8.31 -10.34
CA THR A 314 -10.87 -8.53 -10.75
C THR A 314 -11.11 -10.01 -11.08
N GLY A 315 -12.20 -10.57 -10.53
CA GLY A 315 -12.59 -11.97 -10.71
C GLY A 315 -11.90 -12.97 -9.78
N TRP A 316 -10.81 -12.59 -9.10
CA TRP A 316 -10.15 -13.46 -8.13
C TRP A 316 -10.89 -13.47 -6.79
N THR A 317 -10.86 -14.62 -6.12
CA THR A 317 -11.35 -14.75 -4.75
C THR A 317 -10.36 -15.52 -3.90
N ALA A 318 -10.34 -15.24 -2.60
CA ALA A 318 -9.61 -16.04 -1.62
C ALA A 318 -10.46 -16.23 -0.36
N THR A 319 -10.34 -17.39 0.25
CA THR A 319 -10.99 -17.77 1.52
C THR A 319 -9.99 -18.48 2.42
N VAL A 320 -10.28 -18.49 3.73
CA VAL A 320 -9.51 -19.26 4.72
C VAL A 320 -10.43 -20.22 5.45
N GLU A 321 -9.97 -21.45 5.64
CA GLU A 321 -10.68 -22.48 6.39
C GLU A 321 -9.73 -23.27 7.31
N PRO A 322 -10.06 -23.43 8.60
CA PRO A 322 -11.19 -22.79 9.31
C PRO A 322 -11.00 -21.27 9.52
N LYS A 323 -12.11 -20.54 9.67
CA LYS A 323 -12.12 -19.08 9.94
C LYS A 323 -11.83 -18.72 11.41
N THR A 324 -11.95 -19.68 12.31
CA THR A 324 -11.67 -19.50 13.73
C THR A 324 -10.92 -20.73 14.23
N VAL A 325 -9.83 -20.51 14.96
CA VAL A 325 -9.00 -21.58 15.54
C VAL A 325 -8.67 -21.26 16.99
N THR A 326 -8.57 -22.27 17.84
CA THR A 326 -7.94 -22.14 19.16
C THR A 326 -6.50 -22.60 19.06
N VAL A 327 -5.55 -21.70 19.31
CA VAL A 327 -4.12 -21.97 19.22
C VAL A 327 -3.54 -22.09 20.63
N PRO A 328 -2.93 -23.24 21.00
CA PRO A 328 -2.28 -23.40 22.31
C PRO A 328 -1.14 -22.39 22.53
N ALA A 329 -0.77 -22.16 23.79
CA ALA A 329 0.29 -21.22 24.16
C ALA A 329 1.65 -21.65 23.59
N GLY A 330 2.34 -20.76 22.89
CA GLY A 330 3.64 -21.03 22.27
C GLY A 330 3.61 -22.02 21.09
N GLU A 331 2.42 -22.40 20.61
CA GLU A 331 2.25 -23.36 19.53
C GLU A 331 1.66 -22.72 18.26
N SER A 332 1.43 -23.54 17.23
CA SER A 332 0.79 -23.10 15.99
C SER A 332 -0.25 -24.10 15.50
N VAL A 333 -1.26 -23.58 14.80
CA VAL A 333 -2.31 -24.38 14.14
C VAL A 333 -2.35 -24.04 12.65
N ALA A 334 -2.41 -25.06 11.81
CA ALA A 334 -2.53 -24.89 10.36
C ALA A 334 -3.95 -24.48 9.94
N VAL A 335 -4.04 -23.58 8.97
CA VAL A 335 -5.27 -23.21 8.26
C VAL A 335 -5.00 -23.20 6.76
N ASN A 336 -6.01 -23.50 5.95
CA ASN A 336 -5.90 -23.54 4.50
C ASN A 336 -6.42 -22.25 3.89
N VAL A 337 -5.60 -21.60 3.07
CA VAL A 337 -5.99 -20.48 2.22
C VAL A 337 -6.28 -21.00 0.82
N ILE A 338 -7.51 -20.85 0.37
CA ILE A 338 -7.96 -21.30 -0.96
C ILE A 338 -8.11 -20.06 -1.83
N VAL A 339 -7.36 -20.01 -2.92
CA VAL A 339 -7.37 -18.93 -3.91
C VAL A 339 -8.02 -19.47 -5.19
N ASN A 340 -8.99 -18.75 -5.75
CA ASN A 340 -9.60 -19.09 -7.03
C ASN A 340 -9.25 -18.02 -8.08
N SER A 341 -8.81 -18.47 -9.24
CA SER A 341 -8.48 -17.63 -10.40
C SER A 341 -9.60 -17.68 -11.46
N PRO A 342 -9.82 -16.59 -12.21
CA PRO A 342 -10.63 -16.58 -13.41
C PRO A 342 -9.79 -17.04 -14.63
N ALA A 343 -10.33 -16.87 -15.84
CA ALA A 343 -9.61 -17.18 -17.09
C ALA A 343 -8.52 -16.15 -17.41
N GLU A 344 -8.72 -14.91 -16.96
CA GLU A 344 -7.78 -13.81 -17.11
C GLU A 344 -6.56 -14.00 -16.21
N ALA A 345 -5.38 -13.86 -16.78
CA ALA A 345 -4.13 -13.90 -16.05
C ALA A 345 -4.00 -12.68 -15.14
N ALA A 346 -3.49 -12.88 -13.92
CA ALA A 346 -3.09 -11.80 -13.04
C ALA A 346 -1.99 -12.24 -12.07
N TYR A 347 -1.47 -11.26 -11.33
CA TYR A 347 -0.65 -11.46 -10.15
C TYR A 347 -1.36 -10.84 -8.94
N ALA A 348 -1.27 -11.50 -7.79
CA ALA A 348 -1.86 -11.02 -6.54
C ALA A 348 -0.93 -11.32 -5.36
N LEU A 349 -0.91 -10.41 -4.38
CA LEU A 349 -0.51 -10.76 -3.02
C LEU A 349 -1.76 -11.15 -2.25
N VAL A 350 -1.77 -12.33 -1.66
CA VAL A 350 -2.89 -12.84 -0.86
C VAL A 350 -2.56 -12.61 0.61
N GLY A 351 -3.15 -11.56 1.17
CA GLY A 351 -2.97 -11.19 2.58
C GLY A 351 -3.86 -11.97 3.53
N ILE A 352 -3.29 -12.44 4.63
CA ILE A 352 -3.97 -13.16 5.70
C ILE A 352 -3.86 -12.33 6.97
N LYS A 353 -4.99 -12.16 7.65
CA LYS A 353 -5.11 -11.46 8.92
C LYS A 353 -5.62 -12.41 9.99
N ALA A 354 -4.84 -12.54 11.06
CA ALA A 354 -5.16 -13.35 12.23
C ALA A 354 -5.38 -12.42 13.43
N VAL A 355 -6.59 -12.38 13.96
CA VAL A 355 -7.00 -11.48 15.04
C VAL A 355 -7.33 -12.32 16.25
N THR A 356 -6.62 -12.11 17.36
CA THR A 356 -6.98 -12.76 18.63
C THR A 356 -8.40 -12.38 19.03
N SER A 357 -9.12 -13.26 19.72
CA SER A 357 -10.53 -13.07 20.06
C SER A 357 -10.70 -13.10 21.56
N TYR A 358 -10.36 -11.98 22.19
CA TYR A 358 -10.61 -11.74 23.60
C TYR A 358 -11.89 -10.94 23.78
N ALA A 359 -12.75 -11.40 24.68
CA ALA A 359 -13.93 -10.65 25.11
C ALA A 359 -13.59 -9.44 26.01
N ASP A 360 -12.36 -9.39 26.54
CA ASP A 360 -11.96 -8.43 27.56
C ASP A 360 -10.52 -7.90 27.40
N LYS A 361 -9.97 -7.95 26.17
CA LYS A 361 -8.67 -7.35 25.82
C LYS A 361 -8.67 -6.72 24.43
N PHE A 362 -7.59 -6.00 24.12
CA PHE A 362 -7.22 -5.60 22.77
C PHE A 362 -6.86 -6.81 21.90
N ASN A 363 -7.51 -6.91 20.75
CA ASN A 363 -7.30 -7.98 19.77
C ASN A 363 -6.25 -7.53 18.75
N LEU A 364 -4.99 -7.90 19.01
CA LEU A 364 -3.89 -7.64 18.08
C LEU A 364 -4.02 -8.54 16.85
N ALA A 365 -3.78 -7.94 15.69
CA ALA A 365 -3.79 -8.63 14.41
C ALA A 365 -2.37 -8.95 13.96
N GLY A 366 -2.07 -10.22 13.68
CA GLY A 366 -0.94 -10.61 12.85
C GLY A 366 -1.32 -10.56 11.37
N LEU A 367 -0.38 -10.08 10.55
CA LEU A 367 -0.54 -9.94 9.10
C LEU A 367 0.65 -10.55 8.38
N ASN A 368 0.38 -11.36 7.35
CA ASN A 368 1.39 -11.84 6.42
C ASN A 368 0.74 -12.13 5.06
N ALA A 369 1.53 -12.23 4.00
CA ALA A 369 1.02 -12.44 2.65
C ALA A 369 1.95 -13.33 1.82
N PHE A 370 1.38 -14.01 0.83
CA PHE A 370 2.13 -14.75 -0.20
C PHE A 370 1.72 -14.30 -1.60
N GLY A 371 2.64 -14.40 -2.58
CA GLY A 371 2.38 -14.03 -3.96
C GLY A 371 1.81 -15.19 -4.77
N VAL A 372 0.92 -14.87 -5.70
CA VAL A 372 0.33 -15.82 -6.65
C VAL A 372 0.34 -15.23 -8.05
N LEU A 373 0.88 -15.96 -9.03
CA LEU A 373 0.87 -15.61 -10.45
C LEU A 373 0.08 -16.64 -11.25
N SER A 374 -0.80 -16.21 -12.14
CA SER A 374 -1.44 -17.11 -13.11
C SER A 374 -0.42 -17.76 -14.03
N GLU A 375 -0.64 -19.02 -14.38
CA GLU A 375 0.17 -19.70 -15.38
C GLU A 375 0.06 -19.07 -16.79
N ASN A 376 1.13 -19.26 -17.56
CA ASN A 376 1.24 -18.96 -18.98
C ASN A 376 0.83 -17.53 -19.36
N PRO A 377 1.33 -16.46 -18.71
CA PRO A 377 1.11 -15.10 -19.19
C PRO A 377 1.76 -14.92 -20.57
N LYS A 378 1.14 -14.13 -21.44
CA LYS A 378 1.69 -13.79 -22.77
C LYS A 378 2.29 -12.40 -22.81
N ILE A 379 1.82 -11.50 -21.95
CA ILE A 379 2.35 -10.15 -21.82
C ILE A 379 2.68 -9.90 -20.35
N ILE A 380 3.93 -9.53 -20.09
CA ILE A 380 4.41 -9.12 -18.77
C ILE A 380 4.61 -7.62 -18.81
N THR A 381 3.97 -6.89 -17.89
CA THR A 381 4.27 -5.49 -17.62
C THR A 381 4.92 -5.39 -16.25
N TYR A 382 6.12 -4.84 -16.20
CA TYR A 382 6.81 -4.63 -14.93
C TYR A 382 6.33 -3.37 -14.22
N SER A 383 6.26 -3.43 -12.88
CA SER A 383 5.90 -2.30 -12.02
C SER A 383 6.99 -1.98 -10.99
N GLY A 384 6.85 -0.87 -10.27
CA GLY A 384 7.74 -0.51 -9.15
C GLY A 384 8.80 0.55 -9.48
N TYR A 385 9.05 0.88 -10.74
CA TYR A 385 9.95 1.99 -11.13
C TYR A 385 9.26 3.34 -11.22
N THR A 386 7.96 3.33 -11.49
CA THR A 386 7.12 4.50 -11.63
C THR A 386 6.04 4.46 -10.55
N THR A 387 5.83 5.60 -9.90
CA THR A 387 4.73 5.80 -8.95
C THR A 387 3.39 6.02 -9.66
N PHE A 388 3.41 6.13 -10.99
CA PHE A 388 2.24 6.41 -11.81
C PHE A 388 1.44 5.15 -12.16
N GLY A 389 0.12 5.29 -12.28
CA GLY A 389 -0.82 4.17 -12.33
C GLY A 389 -0.56 3.17 -13.47
N LEU A 390 -0.31 1.92 -13.10
CA LEU A 390 -0.13 0.76 -13.99
C LEU A 390 -1.40 0.43 -14.80
N THR A 391 -2.55 0.97 -14.39
CA THR A 391 -3.86 0.82 -15.04
C THR A 391 -3.81 1.16 -16.53
N ASN A 392 -2.93 2.07 -16.95
CA ASN A 392 -2.76 2.45 -18.35
C ASN A 392 -2.12 1.33 -19.19
N TYR A 393 -1.20 0.56 -18.60
CA TYR A 393 -0.41 -0.44 -19.32
C TYR A 393 -1.14 -1.79 -19.55
N ASN A 394 -2.32 -1.97 -18.95
CA ASN A 394 -3.22 -3.10 -19.26
C ASN A 394 -4.52 -2.65 -19.94
N SER A 395 -4.98 -1.41 -19.72
CA SER A 395 -6.25 -0.95 -20.29
C SER A 395 -6.19 -0.72 -21.80
N GLY A 396 -5.03 -0.30 -22.32
CA GLY A 396 -4.83 -0.10 -23.76
C GLY A 396 -4.53 -1.35 -24.57
N LEU A 397 -4.32 -2.51 -23.95
CA LEU A 397 -4.09 -3.75 -24.69
C LEU A 397 -5.34 -4.19 -25.47
N SER A 398 -5.15 -4.79 -26.64
CA SER A 398 -6.25 -5.34 -27.43
C SER A 398 -6.96 -6.46 -26.67
N ALA A 399 -8.28 -6.57 -26.84
CA ALA A 399 -9.10 -7.53 -26.10
C ALA A 399 -8.62 -8.98 -26.24
N SER A 400 -8.03 -9.33 -27.39
CA SER A 400 -7.48 -10.65 -27.70
C SER A 400 -6.31 -11.05 -26.81
N VAL A 401 -5.47 -10.09 -26.37
CA VAL A 401 -4.25 -10.36 -25.58
C VAL A 401 -4.38 -9.89 -24.12
N LYS A 402 -5.34 -9.01 -23.83
CA LYS A 402 -5.55 -8.45 -22.49
C LYS A 402 -5.83 -9.52 -21.43
N LYS A 403 -6.53 -10.59 -21.79
CA LYS A 403 -6.79 -11.74 -20.90
C LYS A 403 -5.51 -12.50 -20.50
N ASP A 404 -4.42 -12.32 -21.25
CA ASP A 404 -3.14 -12.99 -21.05
C ASP A 404 -2.05 -12.04 -20.52
N ALA A 405 -2.43 -10.81 -20.17
CA ALA A 405 -1.52 -9.78 -19.71
C ALA A 405 -1.50 -9.66 -18.18
N VAL A 406 -0.31 -9.69 -17.60
CA VAL A 406 -0.12 -9.56 -16.16
C VAL A 406 0.79 -8.39 -15.84
N VAL A 407 0.54 -7.77 -14.68
CA VAL A 407 1.42 -6.76 -14.11
C VAL A 407 2.12 -7.38 -12.92
N ILE A 408 3.46 -7.40 -12.92
CA ILE A 408 4.26 -7.95 -11.82
C ILE A 408 5.26 -6.91 -11.30
N PRO A 409 5.54 -6.86 -9.99
CA PRO A 409 6.61 -6.03 -9.47
C PRO A 409 7.95 -6.39 -10.07
N PHE A 410 8.71 -5.39 -10.50
CA PHE A 410 10.11 -5.58 -10.84
C PHE A 410 10.91 -5.76 -9.55
N ASN A 411 11.11 -7.01 -9.17
CA ASN A 411 11.94 -7.39 -8.05
C ASN A 411 12.76 -8.62 -8.46
N PRO A 412 14.10 -8.57 -8.39
CA PRO A 412 14.97 -9.68 -8.78
C PRO A 412 14.57 -11.04 -8.18
N ALA A 413 14.18 -11.08 -6.91
CA ALA A 413 13.76 -12.32 -6.24
C ALA A 413 12.41 -12.82 -6.79
N ILE A 414 11.45 -11.93 -7.04
CA ILE A 414 10.16 -12.30 -7.65
C ILE A 414 10.36 -12.79 -9.08
N ILE A 415 11.19 -12.11 -9.86
CA ILE A 415 11.49 -12.48 -11.24
C ILE A 415 12.17 -13.84 -11.30
N GLN A 416 13.11 -14.11 -10.39
CA GLN A 416 13.81 -15.38 -10.31
C GLN A 416 12.84 -16.54 -10.02
N GLU A 417 11.92 -16.37 -9.06
CA GLU A 417 10.95 -17.41 -8.70
C GLU A 417 9.89 -17.66 -9.80
N TYR A 418 9.53 -16.63 -10.57
CA TYR A 418 8.59 -16.75 -11.69
C TYR A 418 9.28 -16.86 -13.06
N MET A 419 10.56 -17.21 -13.11
CA MET A 419 11.34 -17.17 -14.35
C MET A 419 10.75 -18.01 -15.48
N ASP A 420 10.14 -19.16 -15.17
CA ASP A 420 9.49 -20.02 -16.17
C ASP A 420 8.25 -19.34 -16.79
N GLN A 421 7.43 -18.68 -15.96
CA GLN A 421 6.24 -17.96 -16.42
C GLN A 421 6.63 -16.72 -17.25
N ILE A 422 7.63 -15.97 -16.78
CA ILE A 422 8.16 -14.78 -17.46
C ILE A 422 8.85 -15.17 -18.78
N GLY A 423 9.63 -16.26 -18.76
CA GLY A 423 10.26 -16.84 -19.94
C GLY A 423 9.26 -17.40 -20.95
N GLY A 424 8.05 -17.75 -20.52
CA GLY A 424 6.94 -18.15 -21.39
C GLY A 424 6.23 -16.99 -22.10
N ALA A 425 6.42 -15.74 -21.64
CA ALA A 425 5.76 -14.58 -22.22
C ALA A 425 6.31 -14.24 -23.62
N ASP A 426 5.47 -13.63 -24.45
CA ASP A 426 5.83 -13.16 -25.79
C ASP A 426 6.37 -11.72 -25.76
N VAL A 427 5.74 -10.87 -24.94
CA VAL A 427 6.07 -9.45 -24.81
C VAL A 427 6.41 -9.12 -23.35
N GLN A 428 7.47 -8.35 -23.15
CA GLN A 428 7.83 -7.77 -21.85
C GLN A 428 7.90 -6.23 -21.96
N ILE A 429 7.13 -5.55 -21.11
CA ILE A 429 6.99 -4.09 -21.08
C ILE A 429 7.71 -3.56 -19.85
N PHE A 430 8.68 -2.68 -20.07
CA PHE A 430 9.56 -2.07 -19.07
C PHE A 430 9.29 -0.57 -18.97
N PRO A 431 8.27 -0.14 -18.19
CA PRO A 431 8.07 1.25 -17.84
C PRO A 431 9.02 1.63 -16.70
N ILE A 432 10.23 2.05 -17.04
CA ILE A 432 11.28 2.31 -16.04
C ILE A 432 11.30 3.76 -15.55
N GLY A 433 10.40 4.61 -16.05
CA GLY A 433 10.34 6.02 -15.68
C GLY A 433 11.68 6.72 -15.93
N THR A 434 12.03 7.68 -15.08
CA THR A 434 13.29 8.45 -15.23
C THR A 434 14.53 7.69 -14.77
N ASN A 435 14.44 6.40 -14.48
CA ASN A 435 15.56 5.59 -14.04
C ASN A 435 16.49 5.23 -15.22
N PRO A 436 17.78 5.00 -14.96
CA PRO A 436 18.69 4.45 -15.95
C PRO A 436 18.32 3.01 -16.32
N VAL A 437 18.71 2.57 -17.53
CA VAL A 437 18.62 1.15 -17.89
C VAL A 437 19.66 0.29 -17.15
N GLU A 438 20.79 0.88 -16.79
CA GLU A 438 21.87 0.24 -16.05
C GLU A 438 22.48 1.23 -15.07
N TYR A 439 22.69 0.78 -13.83
CA TYR A 439 23.39 1.56 -12.81
C TYR A 439 24.27 0.62 -11.97
N PRO A 440 25.58 0.89 -11.83
CA PRO A 440 26.50 0.05 -11.07
C PRO A 440 25.99 -0.27 -9.66
N ASN A 441 26.12 -1.55 -9.25
CA ASN A 441 25.69 -2.08 -7.94
C ASN A 441 24.17 -2.00 -7.66
N TRP A 442 23.36 -1.56 -8.61
CA TRP A 442 21.90 -1.61 -8.48
C TRP A 442 21.38 -2.95 -9.01
N VAL A 443 21.07 -3.87 -8.09
CA VAL A 443 20.59 -5.24 -8.40
C VAL A 443 19.28 -5.22 -9.21
N ALA A 444 18.49 -4.14 -9.08
CA ALA A 444 17.29 -3.92 -9.88
C ALA A 444 17.57 -3.05 -11.11
N SER A 445 18.77 -3.09 -11.69
CA SER A 445 18.98 -2.53 -13.04
C SER A 445 18.18 -3.36 -14.07
N PRO A 446 17.39 -2.74 -14.96
CA PRO A 446 16.56 -3.48 -15.92
C PRO A 446 17.36 -4.05 -17.11
N LEU A 447 18.52 -3.49 -17.47
CA LEU A 447 19.27 -3.89 -18.68
C LEU A 447 19.63 -5.39 -18.75
N PRO A 448 20.12 -6.05 -17.68
CA PRO A 448 20.37 -7.49 -17.72
C PRO A 448 19.13 -8.33 -18.08
N TYR A 449 17.96 -7.92 -17.58
CA TYR A 449 16.69 -8.62 -17.85
C TYR A 449 16.17 -8.33 -19.26
N ILE A 450 16.36 -7.10 -19.75
CA ILE A 450 16.06 -6.72 -21.13
C ILE A 450 16.94 -7.52 -22.10
N ASN A 451 18.25 -7.61 -21.84
CA ASN A 451 19.19 -8.38 -22.66
C ASN A 451 18.84 -9.87 -22.64
N ALA A 452 18.58 -10.45 -21.48
CA ALA A 452 18.14 -11.85 -21.39
C ALA A 452 16.84 -12.08 -22.18
N ALA A 453 15.88 -11.16 -22.13
CA ALA A 453 14.66 -11.26 -22.91
C ALA A 453 14.94 -11.16 -24.43
N ILE A 454 15.81 -10.25 -24.86
CA ILE A 454 16.25 -10.12 -26.27
C ILE A 454 16.94 -11.40 -26.76
N GLU A 455 17.88 -11.94 -25.99
CA GLU A 455 18.61 -13.19 -26.29
C GLU A 455 17.66 -14.39 -26.45
N ASN A 456 16.58 -14.41 -25.66
CA ASN A 456 15.54 -15.43 -25.72
C ASN A 456 14.43 -15.13 -26.76
N GLY A 457 14.64 -14.16 -27.67
CA GLY A 457 13.69 -13.83 -28.75
C GLY A 457 12.38 -13.20 -28.27
N LYS A 458 12.38 -12.60 -27.08
CA LYS A 458 11.22 -11.93 -26.48
C LYS A 458 11.14 -10.50 -26.93
N LYS A 459 9.91 -10.05 -27.17
CA LYS A 459 9.63 -8.73 -27.74
C LYS A 459 9.54 -7.71 -26.61
N ILE A 460 10.13 -6.54 -26.82
CA ILE A 460 10.34 -5.57 -25.75
C ILE A 460 9.58 -4.28 -26.05
N MET A 461 8.92 -3.74 -25.05
CA MET A 461 8.53 -2.33 -25.05
C MET A 461 9.26 -1.63 -23.90
N LEU A 462 10.21 -0.77 -24.22
CA LEU A 462 10.96 0.03 -23.24
C LEU A 462 10.41 1.45 -23.21
N ILE A 463 10.01 1.91 -22.04
CA ILE A 463 9.49 3.26 -21.83
C ILE A 463 10.36 3.92 -20.77
N ALA A 464 11.26 4.78 -21.23
CA ALA A 464 12.31 5.33 -20.38
C ALA A 464 12.58 6.79 -20.75
N PRO A 465 11.89 7.74 -20.10
CA PRO A 465 11.98 9.15 -20.47
C PRO A 465 13.35 9.80 -20.32
N ARG A 466 14.26 9.18 -19.57
CA ARG A 466 15.59 9.74 -19.25
C ARG A 466 16.74 8.73 -19.38
N ALA A 467 16.51 7.53 -19.90
CA ALA A 467 17.55 6.50 -19.88
C ALA A 467 18.75 6.81 -20.78
N MET A 468 18.56 7.51 -21.90
CA MET A 468 19.67 7.89 -22.79
C MET A 468 20.49 9.05 -22.19
N ASN A 469 19.86 9.96 -21.44
CA ASN A 469 20.59 10.95 -20.66
C ASN A 469 21.60 10.28 -19.71
N TYR A 470 21.16 9.24 -18.98
CA TYR A 470 22.04 8.48 -18.10
C TYR A 470 23.13 7.70 -18.85
N ALA A 471 22.84 7.23 -20.07
CA ALA A 471 23.81 6.47 -20.85
C ALA A 471 24.88 7.34 -21.52
N PHE A 472 24.57 8.57 -21.92
CA PHE A 472 25.46 9.36 -22.79
C PHE A 472 25.82 10.76 -22.30
N ALA A 473 25.10 11.34 -21.34
CA ALA A 473 25.37 12.68 -20.85
C ALA A 473 26.13 12.66 -19.53
N ASP A 474 26.96 13.69 -19.31
CA ASP A 474 27.51 13.96 -17.98
C ASP A 474 26.41 14.55 -17.09
N ILE A 475 25.81 13.69 -16.25
CA ILE A 475 24.79 14.12 -15.28
C ILE A 475 25.52 14.65 -14.04
N GLN A 476 25.94 15.92 -14.09
CA GLN A 476 26.45 16.69 -12.94
C GLN A 476 27.42 15.92 -12.01
N GLY A 477 28.36 15.15 -12.56
CA GLY A 477 29.33 14.40 -11.76
C GLY A 477 28.81 13.10 -11.13
N ASP A 478 27.68 12.57 -11.58
CA ASP A 478 27.26 11.20 -11.26
C ASP A 478 28.23 10.19 -11.90
N ALA A 479 29.22 9.78 -11.11
CA ALA A 479 30.26 8.84 -11.51
C ALA A 479 29.74 7.43 -11.88
N ASN A 480 28.46 7.15 -11.65
CA ASN A 480 27.82 5.87 -11.91
C ASN A 480 26.93 5.89 -13.18
N GLY A 481 26.77 7.04 -13.84
CA GLY A 481 26.20 7.13 -15.18
C GLY A 481 27.20 6.69 -16.27
N ASN A 482 26.79 6.81 -17.54
CA ASN A 482 27.64 6.55 -18.71
C ASN A 482 28.26 5.15 -18.75
N THR A 483 27.50 4.13 -18.33
CA THR A 483 27.97 2.75 -18.38
C THR A 483 28.12 2.28 -19.83
N VAL A 484 29.17 1.50 -20.09
CA VAL A 484 29.41 0.92 -21.43
C VAL A 484 28.24 0.05 -21.87
N GLY A 485 27.66 -0.74 -20.95
CA GLY A 485 26.51 -1.60 -21.26
C GLY A 485 25.29 -0.81 -21.75
N ALA A 486 24.96 0.32 -21.09
CA ALA A 486 23.86 1.18 -21.53
C ALA A 486 24.16 1.88 -22.87
N GLN A 487 25.40 2.33 -23.08
CA GLN A 487 25.84 2.95 -24.34
C GLN A 487 25.76 1.97 -25.52
N ASP A 488 26.29 0.76 -25.32
CA ASP A 488 26.26 -0.31 -26.30
C ASP A 488 24.83 -0.74 -26.61
N PHE A 489 23.96 -0.85 -25.60
CA PHE A 489 22.56 -1.20 -25.78
C PHE A 489 21.84 -0.24 -26.75
N PHE A 490 21.95 1.07 -26.53
CA PHE A 490 21.31 2.05 -27.41
C PHE A 490 21.98 2.15 -28.78
N SER A 491 23.31 2.05 -28.83
CA SER A 491 24.07 2.11 -30.09
C SER A 491 23.75 0.91 -30.98
N ASN A 492 23.70 -0.30 -30.42
CA ASN A 492 23.32 -1.53 -31.11
C ASN A 492 21.84 -1.54 -31.53
N ALA A 493 21.01 -0.76 -30.85
CA ALA A 493 19.62 -0.53 -31.28
C ALA A 493 19.49 0.51 -32.41
N GLY A 494 20.60 1.02 -32.96
CA GLY A 494 20.62 1.98 -34.06
C GLY A 494 20.21 3.39 -33.64
N LEU A 495 20.42 3.77 -32.37
CA LEU A 495 20.04 5.06 -31.81
C LEU A 495 21.26 5.86 -31.35
N ALA A 496 21.23 7.18 -31.53
CA ALA A 496 22.20 8.10 -30.91
C ALA A 496 21.48 9.16 -30.07
N TYR A 497 21.96 9.36 -28.85
CA TYR A 497 21.47 10.42 -27.98
C TYR A 497 21.77 11.80 -28.59
N SER A 498 20.78 12.69 -28.57
CA SER A 498 20.94 14.08 -29.01
C SER A 498 20.97 15.02 -27.80
N GLN A 499 19.90 15.02 -27.01
CA GLN A 499 19.76 15.91 -25.87
C GLN A 499 18.62 15.44 -24.94
N THR A 500 18.58 16.00 -23.74
CA THR A 500 17.44 15.84 -22.82
C THR A 500 16.71 17.15 -22.70
N LYS A 501 15.41 17.15 -22.96
CA LYS A 501 14.57 18.33 -22.71
C LYS A 501 14.05 18.27 -21.27
N VAL A 502 14.36 19.30 -20.50
CA VAL A 502 13.82 19.50 -19.15
C VAL A 502 12.38 20.03 -19.28
N ARG A 503 11.42 19.33 -18.67
CA ARG A 503 9.98 19.61 -18.75
C ARG A 503 9.44 20.27 -17.49
N PHE A 504 10.26 21.10 -16.84
CA PHE A 504 9.85 21.92 -15.70
C PHE A 504 10.72 23.19 -15.60
N SER A 505 10.20 24.19 -14.89
CA SER A 505 10.94 25.38 -14.46
C SER A 505 10.50 25.75 -13.05
N GLY A 506 11.44 25.73 -12.10
CA GLY A 506 11.10 25.84 -10.67
C GLY A 506 10.13 24.73 -10.25
N SER A 507 8.98 25.12 -9.69
CA SER A 507 7.90 24.19 -9.30
C SER A 507 6.82 24.01 -10.38
N THR A 508 7.01 24.56 -11.58
CA THR A 508 6.01 24.52 -12.67
C THR A 508 6.41 23.50 -13.72
N LEU A 509 5.49 22.59 -14.07
CA LEU A 509 5.69 21.65 -15.18
C LEU A 509 5.51 22.37 -16.53
N SER A 510 6.43 22.09 -17.45
CA SER A 510 6.36 22.57 -18.83
C SER A 510 5.60 21.55 -19.69
N PRO A 511 4.55 21.96 -20.42
CA PRO A 511 3.88 21.09 -21.37
C PRO A 511 4.82 20.70 -22.51
N PHE A 512 4.53 19.58 -23.15
CA PHE A 512 5.20 19.15 -24.37
C PHE A 512 4.20 18.54 -25.33
N THR A 513 4.61 18.37 -26.59
CA THR A 513 3.75 17.73 -27.57
C THR A 513 4.40 16.56 -28.25
N VAL A 514 3.60 15.57 -28.65
CA VAL A 514 4.02 14.39 -29.40
C VAL A 514 3.18 14.31 -30.66
N LYS A 515 3.80 13.92 -31.79
CA LYS A 515 3.10 13.68 -33.04
C LYS A 515 3.62 12.43 -33.75
N GLY A 516 2.70 11.70 -34.36
CA GLY A 516 2.97 10.49 -35.13
C GLY A 516 3.69 10.75 -36.46
N ILE A 517 4.56 9.82 -36.85
CA ILE A 517 5.24 9.84 -38.15
C ILE A 517 4.36 9.18 -39.21
N ALA A 518 4.15 9.89 -40.32
CA ALA A 518 3.34 9.40 -41.43
C ALA A 518 3.96 8.13 -42.05
N GLY A 519 3.11 7.16 -42.38
CA GLY A 519 3.52 5.88 -42.97
C GLY A 519 4.06 4.83 -41.98
N ASP A 520 4.34 5.19 -40.73
CA ASP A 520 4.76 4.22 -39.71
C ASP A 520 3.56 3.45 -39.11
N PRO A 521 3.61 2.11 -38.93
CA PRO A 521 2.49 1.33 -38.39
C PRO A 521 2.00 1.76 -37.00
N ILE A 522 2.85 2.37 -36.17
CA ILE A 522 2.48 2.86 -34.84
C ILE A 522 2.07 4.33 -34.93
N GLY A 523 2.90 5.17 -35.55
CA GLY A 523 2.73 6.63 -35.59
C GLY A 523 1.71 7.14 -36.63
N ASN A 524 1.45 6.41 -37.71
CA ASN A 524 0.67 6.92 -38.83
C ASN A 524 -0.77 7.22 -38.43
N LYS A 525 -1.24 8.44 -38.73
CA LYS A 525 -2.59 8.92 -38.38
C LYS A 525 -2.92 8.82 -36.89
N LEU A 526 -1.92 8.69 -36.01
CA LEU A 526 -2.14 8.67 -34.56
C LEU A 526 -2.86 9.96 -34.14
N ASN A 527 -3.89 9.83 -33.30
CA ASN A 527 -4.72 10.96 -32.88
C ASN A 527 -5.26 11.79 -34.08
N ASN A 528 -5.62 11.13 -35.19
CA ASN A 528 -6.06 11.78 -36.43
C ASN A 528 -5.07 12.83 -36.97
N ASN A 529 -3.76 12.60 -36.82
CA ASN A 529 -2.68 13.55 -37.13
C ASN A 529 -2.66 14.82 -36.26
N ALA A 530 -3.56 14.94 -35.29
CA ALA A 530 -3.57 16.05 -34.35
C ALA A 530 -2.45 15.88 -33.31
N THR A 531 -1.90 17.02 -32.90
CA THR A 531 -0.86 17.07 -31.88
C THR A 531 -1.36 16.56 -30.53
N ILE A 532 -0.61 15.65 -29.92
CA ILE A 532 -0.92 15.05 -28.62
C ILE A 532 -0.23 15.88 -27.55
N GLN A 533 -0.96 16.24 -26.49
CA GLN A 533 -0.45 17.09 -25.41
C GLN A 533 0.00 16.24 -24.23
N GLY A 534 1.20 16.50 -23.71
CA GLY A 534 1.74 15.94 -22.47
C GLY A 534 1.96 17.00 -21.40
N ASN A 535 2.01 16.58 -20.13
CA ASN A 535 2.12 17.47 -18.96
C ASN A 535 1.03 18.57 -18.94
N THR A 536 -0.23 18.18 -19.19
CA THR A 536 -1.37 19.10 -19.18
C THR A 536 -1.99 19.20 -17.79
N ALA A 537 -2.83 20.21 -17.53
CA ALA A 537 -3.56 20.32 -16.26
C ALA A 537 -4.33 19.03 -15.88
N ALA A 538 -4.86 18.31 -16.88
CA ALA A 538 -5.55 17.03 -16.68
C ALA A 538 -4.60 15.91 -16.20
N SER A 539 -3.36 15.88 -16.68
CA SER A 539 -2.37 14.87 -16.26
C SER A 539 -1.76 15.22 -14.88
N ILE A 540 -1.64 16.52 -14.57
CA ILE A 540 -1.15 17.03 -13.28
C ILE A 540 -2.14 16.75 -12.14
N ASN A 541 -3.45 16.94 -12.38
CA ASN A 541 -4.49 16.67 -11.38
C ASN A 541 -4.60 15.18 -10.98
N ASN A 542 -4.05 14.28 -11.81
CA ASN A 542 -3.96 12.85 -11.54
C ASN A 542 -2.51 12.41 -11.25
N THR A 543 -1.66 13.35 -10.83
CA THR A 543 -0.24 13.15 -10.50
C THR A 543 0.50 12.32 -11.55
N SER A 544 0.28 12.54 -12.85
CA SER A 544 0.84 11.73 -13.94
C SER A 544 1.57 12.65 -14.94
N TYR A 545 2.89 12.78 -14.80
CA TYR A 545 3.71 13.72 -15.58
C TYR A 545 5.14 13.19 -15.76
N THR A 546 5.89 13.77 -16.70
CA THR A 546 7.33 13.53 -16.81
C THR A 546 8.13 14.82 -16.62
N LEU A 547 9.27 14.72 -15.94
CA LEU A 547 10.19 15.85 -15.73
C LEU A 547 11.21 16.00 -16.84
N TYR A 548 11.45 14.92 -17.58
CA TYR A 548 12.49 14.84 -18.61
C TYR A 548 11.96 14.06 -19.80
N THR A 549 12.40 14.42 -21.00
CA THR A 549 12.18 13.65 -22.21
C THR A 549 13.46 13.65 -23.03
N ASP A 550 14.03 12.47 -23.25
CA ASP A 550 15.19 12.30 -24.12
C ASP A 550 14.83 12.45 -25.60
N VAL A 551 15.70 13.12 -26.33
CA VAL A 551 15.66 13.27 -27.79
C VAL A 551 16.84 12.50 -28.37
N PHE A 552 16.59 11.77 -29.45
CA PHE A 552 17.59 10.95 -30.11
C PHE A 552 17.44 11.00 -31.63
N THR A 553 18.44 10.47 -32.33
CA THR A 553 18.44 10.27 -33.79
C THR A 553 18.60 8.79 -34.11
N ILE A 554 18.28 8.41 -35.36
CA ILE A 554 18.51 7.06 -35.86
C ILE A 554 19.84 7.03 -36.60
N THR A 555 20.76 6.21 -36.12
CA THR A 555 22.08 5.99 -36.72
C THR A 555 22.07 4.83 -37.71
N ASP A 556 21.24 3.81 -37.47
CA ASP A 556 21.05 2.69 -38.38
C ASP A 556 19.56 2.52 -38.76
N PRO A 557 19.14 3.05 -39.93
CA PRO A 557 17.77 2.94 -40.39
C PRO A 557 17.41 1.51 -40.86
N THR A 558 18.36 0.59 -40.96
CA THR A 558 18.05 -0.83 -41.25
C THR A 558 17.54 -1.55 -39.99
N ILE A 559 17.96 -1.09 -38.81
CA ILE A 559 17.53 -1.60 -37.51
C ILE A 559 16.34 -0.80 -36.97
N ALA A 560 16.47 0.53 -36.89
CA ALA A 560 15.50 1.40 -36.23
C ALA A 560 14.68 2.24 -37.22
N LYS A 561 13.39 2.40 -36.92
CA LYS A 561 12.47 3.29 -37.65
C LYS A 561 11.79 4.24 -36.66
N PRO A 562 11.67 5.54 -36.98
CA PRO A 562 11.12 6.50 -36.06
C PRO A 562 9.58 6.37 -36.06
N ILE A 563 8.95 6.50 -34.89
CA ILE A 563 7.49 6.39 -34.75
C ILE A 563 6.83 7.71 -34.36
N LEU A 564 7.51 8.54 -33.56
CA LEU A 564 6.97 9.74 -32.94
C LEU A 564 8.06 10.83 -32.84
N TYR A 565 7.64 12.10 -32.82
CA TYR A 565 8.54 13.24 -32.61
C TYR A 565 7.91 14.30 -31.69
N TYR A 566 8.75 15.08 -31.03
CA TYR A 566 8.36 16.11 -30.07
C TYR A 566 8.14 17.47 -30.69
N ASP A 567 7.27 18.27 -30.06
CA ASP A 567 7.24 19.74 -30.16
C ASP A 567 7.10 20.27 -31.61
N ASN A 568 6.48 19.46 -32.47
CA ASN A 568 6.39 19.67 -33.92
C ASN A 568 7.75 19.81 -34.64
N VAL A 569 8.85 19.34 -34.04
CA VAL A 569 10.20 19.31 -34.63
C VAL A 569 10.50 17.89 -35.09
N ALA A 570 10.42 17.63 -36.40
CA ALA A 570 10.52 16.28 -36.96
C ALA A 570 11.85 15.55 -36.64
N GLY A 571 12.92 16.30 -36.38
CA GLY A 571 14.22 15.74 -35.97
C GLY A 571 14.30 15.36 -34.48
N ASP A 572 13.38 15.85 -33.64
CA ASP A 572 13.38 15.58 -32.21
C ASP A 572 12.58 14.31 -31.92
N LEU A 573 13.17 13.14 -32.19
CA LEU A 573 12.47 11.87 -32.05
C LEU A 573 12.07 11.57 -30.60
N ALA A 574 10.84 11.10 -30.44
CA ALA A 574 10.21 10.74 -29.17
C ALA A 574 10.02 9.23 -28.98
N GLY A 575 10.15 8.47 -30.07
CA GLY A 575 10.07 7.03 -30.04
C GLY A 575 10.54 6.39 -31.34
N ALA A 576 10.98 5.15 -31.23
CA ALA A 576 11.38 4.32 -32.37
C ALA A 576 10.90 2.87 -32.18
N ARG A 577 10.79 2.15 -33.30
CA ARG A 577 10.66 0.70 -33.33
C ARG A 577 11.90 0.11 -33.97
N MET A 578 12.34 -1.04 -33.47
CA MET A 578 13.56 -1.70 -33.90
C MET A 578 13.32 -3.16 -34.23
N GLU A 579 13.88 -3.60 -35.35
CA GLU A 579 13.96 -5.01 -35.73
C GLU A 579 15.38 -5.48 -35.42
N LEU A 580 15.52 -6.20 -34.32
CA LEU A 580 16.80 -6.72 -33.83
C LEU A 580 16.91 -8.19 -34.29
N ASN A 581 18.12 -8.76 -34.26
CA ASN A 581 18.29 -10.17 -34.60
C ASN A 581 17.38 -11.04 -33.72
N ASN A 582 16.44 -11.75 -34.35
CA ASN A 582 15.44 -12.64 -33.74
C ASN A 582 14.42 -11.98 -32.78
N THR A 583 14.34 -10.65 -32.71
CA THR A 583 13.33 -9.98 -31.87
C THR A 583 12.94 -8.58 -32.35
N ARG A 584 12.00 -7.95 -31.65
CA ARG A 584 11.51 -6.60 -31.91
C ARG A 584 11.48 -5.78 -30.64
N MET A 585 11.75 -4.49 -30.76
CA MET A 585 11.66 -3.55 -29.66
C MET A 585 10.88 -2.30 -30.06
N VAL A 586 10.07 -1.77 -29.15
CA VAL A 586 9.54 -0.40 -29.22
C VAL A 586 10.17 0.38 -28.08
N PHE A 587 10.69 1.57 -28.38
CA PHE A 587 11.30 2.47 -27.42
C PHE A 587 10.59 3.82 -27.41
N LEU A 588 10.18 4.29 -26.22
CA LEU A 588 9.56 5.59 -26.00
C LEU A 588 10.32 6.39 -24.93
N THR A 589 10.50 7.69 -25.16
CA THR A 589 11.18 8.60 -24.22
C THR A 589 10.21 9.51 -23.45
N PHE A 590 8.97 9.05 -23.28
CA PHE A 590 7.95 9.67 -22.43
C PHE A 590 7.07 8.56 -21.83
N GLY A 591 6.63 8.72 -20.58
CA GLY A 591 5.68 7.81 -19.95
C GLY A 591 4.30 8.00 -20.56
N LEU A 592 3.57 6.93 -20.85
CA LEU A 592 2.22 7.03 -21.42
C LEU A 592 1.26 7.79 -20.49
N GLU A 593 1.48 7.68 -19.18
CA GLU A 593 0.78 8.40 -18.12
C GLU A 593 0.93 9.93 -18.22
N SER A 594 1.98 10.43 -18.86
CA SER A 594 2.23 11.87 -18.97
C SER A 594 1.36 12.55 -20.03
N LEU A 595 0.62 11.77 -20.83
CA LEU A 595 -0.29 12.28 -21.85
C LEU A 595 -1.63 12.68 -21.23
N GLY A 596 -2.16 13.83 -21.63
CA GLY A 596 -3.43 14.36 -21.11
C GLY A 596 -4.70 13.59 -21.53
N ALA A 597 -4.57 12.55 -22.36
CA ALA A 597 -5.68 11.78 -22.92
C ALA A 597 -5.41 10.27 -22.85
N ALA A 598 -6.10 9.57 -21.93
CA ALA A 598 -5.95 8.13 -21.73
C ALA A 598 -6.26 7.30 -22.98
N THR A 599 -7.18 7.75 -23.83
CA THR A 599 -7.52 7.09 -25.10
C THR A 599 -6.33 7.04 -26.06
N VAL A 600 -5.56 8.13 -26.16
CA VAL A 600 -4.39 8.21 -27.04
C VAL A 600 -3.23 7.39 -26.47
N ALA A 601 -3.01 7.45 -25.15
CA ALA A 601 -2.03 6.60 -24.47
C ALA A 601 -2.32 5.11 -24.73
N ASN A 602 -3.59 4.71 -24.59
CA ASN A 602 -4.04 3.35 -24.87
C ASN A 602 -3.84 2.96 -26.33
N GLU A 603 -4.07 3.88 -27.27
CA GLU A 603 -3.84 3.63 -28.69
C GLU A 603 -2.35 3.41 -29.02
N ILE A 604 -1.46 4.22 -28.45
CA ILE A 604 0.00 4.04 -28.61
C ILE A 604 0.42 2.66 -28.09
N LEU A 605 -0.04 2.29 -26.89
CA LEU A 605 0.25 0.99 -26.29
C LEU A 605 -0.26 -0.14 -27.18
N LYS A 606 -1.54 -0.08 -27.59
CA LYS A 606 -2.17 -1.09 -28.45
C LYS A 606 -1.37 -1.32 -29.72
N ARG A 607 -1.10 -0.25 -30.48
CA ARG A 607 -0.38 -0.32 -31.76
C ARG A 607 1.05 -0.82 -31.59
N SER A 608 1.71 -0.43 -30.50
CA SER A 608 3.06 -0.91 -30.17
C SER A 608 3.06 -2.41 -29.92
N VAL A 609 2.17 -2.92 -29.07
CA VAL A 609 2.07 -4.35 -28.75
C VAL A 609 1.62 -5.17 -29.97
N ASP A 610 0.64 -4.70 -30.73
CA ASP A 610 0.18 -5.37 -31.96
C ASP A 610 1.32 -5.46 -33.00
N TRP A 611 2.16 -4.41 -33.12
CA TRP A 611 3.34 -4.44 -33.99
C TRP A 611 4.41 -5.42 -33.49
N LEU A 612 4.66 -5.46 -32.18
CA LEU A 612 5.60 -6.42 -31.58
C LEU A 612 5.18 -7.87 -31.87
N LEU A 613 3.88 -8.17 -31.81
CA LEU A 613 3.36 -9.52 -32.04
C LEU A 613 3.27 -9.94 -33.52
N SER A 614 3.20 -9.01 -34.48
CA SER A 614 2.89 -9.31 -35.89
C SER A 614 4.09 -9.60 -36.83
N GLY A 615 5.34 -9.45 -36.38
CA GLY A 615 6.51 -10.08 -37.04
C GLY A 615 7.07 -9.51 -38.36
N THR A 616 6.28 -8.96 -39.30
CA THR A 616 6.63 -7.97 -40.38
C THR A 616 5.42 -7.81 -41.31
N ALA A 617 5.16 -6.59 -41.77
CA ALA A 617 4.19 -6.22 -42.80
C ALA A 617 2.70 -6.44 -42.50
N ALA A 618 2.05 -5.36 -42.08
CA ALA A 618 0.97 -4.79 -42.88
C ALA A 618 0.98 -3.27 -42.66
N SER A 619 1.11 -2.48 -43.72
CA SER A 619 0.25 -1.30 -43.80
C SER A 619 -1.12 -1.81 -43.42
N VAL A 620 -1.69 -1.29 -42.34
CA VAL A 620 -3.05 -1.64 -41.90
C VAL A 620 -4.02 -1.15 -42.97
N ASP A 621 -4.12 -1.87 -44.09
CA ASP A 621 -5.39 -2.47 -44.42
C ASP A 621 -5.60 -3.53 -43.35
N GLU A 622 -6.10 -3.06 -42.20
CA GLU A 622 -7.09 -3.81 -41.46
C GLU A 622 -7.95 -4.52 -42.52
N THR A 623 -8.31 -5.78 -42.31
CA THR A 623 -9.49 -6.33 -42.96
C THR A 623 -10.70 -5.52 -42.44
N ILE A 624 -10.85 -4.31 -42.99
CA ILE A 624 -11.95 -3.40 -42.76
C ILE A 624 -13.15 -4.17 -43.29
N ALA A 625 -14.08 -4.51 -42.38
CA ALA A 625 -15.22 -5.35 -42.72
C ALA A 625 -16.04 -4.71 -43.85
N GLU A 626 -16.47 -5.52 -44.82
CA GLU A 626 -17.29 -5.02 -45.92
C GLU A 626 -18.71 -4.71 -45.44
N GLY A 627 -19.12 -3.45 -45.58
CA GLY A 627 -20.50 -2.99 -45.36
C GLY A 627 -20.98 -2.89 -43.91
N PHE A 628 -20.53 -3.74 -42.98
CA PHE A 628 -20.96 -3.67 -41.59
C PHE A 628 -20.02 -4.37 -40.59
N ASN A 629 -20.08 -3.95 -39.33
CA ASN A 629 -19.51 -4.64 -38.16
C ASN A 629 -20.40 -4.41 -36.92
N ALA A 630 -19.89 -4.72 -35.72
CA ALA A 630 -20.61 -4.55 -34.46
C ALA A 630 -21.00 -3.09 -34.16
N ASP A 631 -20.21 -2.12 -34.65
CA ASP A 631 -20.34 -0.70 -34.32
C ASP A 631 -20.88 0.15 -35.47
N LEU A 632 -20.77 -0.34 -36.71
CA LEU A 632 -21.07 0.41 -37.92
C LEU A 632 -21.85 -0.43 -38.94
N SER A 633 -22.64 0.24 -39.78
CA SER A 633 -23.09 -0.28 -41.08
C SER A 633 -23.15 0.85 -42.10
N MET A 634 -22.95 0.55 -43.38
CA MET A 634 -22.92 1.54 -44.45
C MET A 634 -23.60 0.99 -45.71
N SER A 635 -24.18 1.88 -46.50
CA SER A 635 -24.67 1.64 -47.86
C SER A 635 -24.42 2.86 -48.73
N ILE A 636 -24.29 2.67 -50.04
CA ILE A 636 -24.14 3.75 -51.02
C ILE A 636 -25.14 3.55 -52.17
N SER A 637 -25.80 4.62 -52.60
CA SER A 637 -26.75 4.59 -53.72
C SER A 637 -26.74 5.90 -54.52
N PRO A 638 -26.70 5.85 -55.87
CA PRO A 638 -26.52 4.66 -56.70
C PRO A 638 -25.07 4.16 -56.71
N ASN A 639 -24.87 2.88 -57.02
CA ASN A 639 -23.56 2.28 -57.32
C ASN A 639 -23.76 1.24 -58.43
N PRO A 640 -23.25 1.46 -59.67
CA PRO A 640 -22.33 2.51 -60.08
C PRO A 640 -22.89 3.94 -59.99
N LEU A 641 -22.01 4.89 -59.73
CA LEU A 641 -22.31 6.31 -59.50
C LEU A 641 -21.89 7.15 -60.72
N SER A 642 -22.80 7.95 -61.28
CA SER A 642 -22.49 8.83 -62.42
C SER A 642 -22.04 10.23 -62.00
N GLU A 643 -22.86 10.93 -61.21
CA GLU A 643 -22.58 12.31 -60.78
C GLU A 643 -22.80 12.52 -59.27
N VAL A 644 -23.99 12.20 -58.74
CA VAL A 644 -24.34 12.45 -57.34
C VAL A 644 -24.94 11.20 -56.70
N GLY A 645 -24.54 10.92 -55.46
CA GLY A 645 -25.02 9.78 -54.69
C GLY A 645 -25.10 10.08 -53.20
N THR A 646 -25.70 9.17 -52.46
CA THR A 646 -25.83 9.27 -51.00
C THR A 646 -25.12 8.08 -50.35
N ILE A 647 -24.23 8.39 -49.41
CA ILE A 647 -23.65 7.41 -48.49
C ILE A 647 -24.46 7.48 -47.20
N THR A 648 -25.07 6.36 -46.83
CA THR A 648 -25.78 6.22 -45.56
C THR A 648 -24.93 5.37 -44.63
N TYR A 649 -24.63 5.85 -43.43
CA TYR A 649 -23.95 5.05 -42.40
C TYR A 649 -24.70 5.10 -41.07
N THR A 650 -24.63 4.03 -40.30
CA THR A 650 -25.24 3.91 -38.97
C THR A 650 -24.17 3.68 -37.92
N VAL A 651 -24.21 4.49 -36.87
CA VAL A 651 -23.41 4.33 -35.65
C VAL A 651 -24.25 3.55 -34.64
N LYS A 652 -23.74 2.38 -34.21
CA LYS A 652 -24.41 1.48 -33.25
C LYS A 652 -23.87 1.72 -31.83
N GLY A 653 -24.48 1.09 -30.83
CA GLY A 653 -24.07 1.18 -29.43
C GLY A 653 -24.87 2.22 -28.61
N LEU A 654 -24.32 2.61 -27.46
CA LEU A 654 -24.99 3.48 -26.46
C LEU A 654 -24.30 4.83 -26.22
N SER A 655 -23.10 5.04 -26.76
CA SER A 655 -22.29 6.24 -26.51
C SER A 655 -21.92 6.96 -27.82
N SER A 656 -21.64 8.27 -27.72
CA SER A 656 -21.21 9.08 -28.86
C SER A 656 -19.85 8.61 -29.38
N GLN A 657 -19.70 8.55 -30.70
CA GLN A 657 -18.47 8.15 -31.40
C GLN A 657 -18.06 9.24 -32.39
N PHE A 658 -16.76 9.52 -32.52
CA PHE A 658 -16.27 10.39 -33.60
C PHE A 658 -16.09 9.54 -34.86
N VAL A 659 -16.74 9.94 -35.95
CA VAL A 659 -16.81 9.18 -37.21
C VAL A 659 -16.23 9.99 -38.35
N THR A 660 -15.44 9.34 -39.20
CA THR A 660 -14.95 9.87 -40.48
C THR A 660 -15.42 9.00 -41.64
N VAL A 661 -15.79 9.63 -42.76
CA VAL A 661 -16.13 8.97 -44.03
C VAL A 661 -15.19 9.50 -45.11
N SER A 662 -14.39 8.63 -45.70
CA SER A 662 -13.38 8.97 -46.72
C SER A 662 -13.54 8.14 -47.99
N LEU A 663 -13.23 8.73 -49.14
CA LEU A 663 -13.07 8.04 -50.42
C LEU A 663 -11.60 7.71 -50.63
N VAL A 664 -11.29 6.47 -51.01
CA VAL A 664 -9.94 6.01 -51.34
C VAL A 664 -9.87 5.36 -52.72
N ASP A 665 -8.72 5.44 -53.38
CA ASP A 665 -8.47 4.80 -54.67
C ASP A 665 -8.12 3.29 -54.53
N GLY A 666 -7.91 2.61 -55.66
CA GLY A 666 -7.51 1.19 -55.70
C GLY A 666 -6.15 0.87 -55.08
N LEU A 667 -5.37 1.87 -54.67
CA LEU A 667 -4.10 1.72 -53.94
C LEU A 667 -4.23 2.12 -52.46
N GLY A 668 -5.47 2.40 -51.98
CA GLY A 668 -5.75 2.77 -50.60
C GLY A 668 -5.44 4.22 -50.24
N ARG A 669 -5.12 5.08 -51.22
CA ARG A 669 -4.81 6.50 -50.98
C ARG A 669 -6.10 7.29 -50.86
N GLU A 670 -6.17 8.20 -49.89
CA GLU A 670 -7.34 9.07 -49.68
C GLU A 670 -7.45 10.10 -50.81
N VAL A 671 -8.61 10.11 -51.46
CA VAL A 671 -8.95 10.98 -52.59
C VAL A 671 -9.79 12.16 -52.11
N ALA A 672 -10.70 11.94 -51.14
CA ALA A 672 -11.53 12.97 -50.54
C ALA A 672 -12.04 12.55 -49.16
N GLN A 673 -12.19 13.50 -48.24
CA GLN A 673 -12.95 13.32 -47.01
C GLN A 673 -14.38 13.83 -47.23
N LEU A 674 -15.36 12.96 -47.02
CA LEU A 674 -16.77 13.20 -47.35
C LEU A 674 -17.57 13.67 -46.13
N ALA A 675 -17.24 13.18 -44.94
CA ALA A 675 -17.82 13.64 -43.67
C ALA A 675 -16.88 13.39 -42.49
N SER A 676 -17.02 14.20 -41.44
CA SER A 676 -16.26 14.06 -40.18
C SER A 676 -17.02 14.73 -39.03
N GLY A 677 -17.16 14.05 -37.88
CA GLY A 677 -17.78 14.66 -36.70
C GLY A 677 -18.12 13.69 -35.56
N GLN A 678 -18.48 14.25 -34.40
CA GLN A 678 -19.08 13.52 -33.28
C GLN A 678 -20.51 13.12 -33.63
N GLN A 679 -20.81 11.82 -33.54
CA GLN A 679 -22.12 11.26 -33.85
C GLN A 679 -22.62 10.41 -32.67
N MET A 680 -23.84 10.69 -32.23
CA MET A 680 -24.56 9.78 -31.34
C MET A 680 -24.97 8.50 -32.09
N PRO A 681 -25.29 7.39 -31.39
CA PRO A 681 -25.86 6.23 -32.06
C PRO A 681 -27.10 6.62 -32.89
N GLY A 682 -27.10 6.26 -34.17
CA GLY A 682 -28.08 6.74 -35.14
C GLY A 682 -27.61 6.59 -36.59
N THR A 683 -28.51 6.89 -37.54
CA THR A 683 -28.25 6.80 -38.99
C THR A 683 -28.04 8.19 -39.60
N TYR A 684 -27.03 8.31 -40.44
CA TYR A 684 -26.56 9.56 -41.03
C TYR A 684 -26.40 9.42 -42.54
N ASN A 685 -26.64 10.53 -43.26
CA ASN A 685 -26.52 10.60 -44.70
C ASN A 685 -25.45 11.63 -45.10
N VAL A 686 -24.62 11.26 -46.07
CA VAL A 686 -23.61 12.12 -46.69
C VAL A 686 -23.93 12.22 -48.18
N ASN A 687 -24.23 13.43 -48.64
CA ASN A 687 -24.39 13.70 -50.06
C ASN A 687 -23.00 13.79 -50.70
N PHE A 688 -22.77 12.99 -51.74
CA PHE A 688 -21.49 12.89 -52.42
C PHE A 688 -21.64 13.33 -53.88
N ASP A 689 -20.94 14.41 -54.25
CA ASP A 689 -20.80 14.91 -55.62
C ASP A 689 -19.46 14.42 -56.19
N ALA A 690 -19.54 13.52 -57.16
CA ALA A 690 -18.41 12.88 -57.83
C ALA A 690 -17.98 13.59 -59.12
N SER A 691 -18.57 14.75 -59.49
CA SER A 691 -18.31 15.44 -60.76
C SER A 691 -16.83 15.78 -61.00
N LYS A 692 -16.07 16.00 -59.93
CA LYS A 692 -14.63 16.31 -59.96
C LYS A 692 -13.73 15.09 -59.74
N ILE A 693 -14.30 13.90 -59.55
CA ILE A 693 -13.57 12.65 -59.36
C ILE A 693 -13.51 11.91 -60.70
N SER A 694 -12.33 11.36 -61.03
CA SER A 694 -12.15 10.57 -62.26
C SER A 694 -13.01 9.30 -62.24
N ALA A 695 -13.42 8.82 -63.41
CA ALA A 695 -14.07 7.52 -63.52
C ALA A 695 -13.10 6.40 -63.10
N GLY A 696 -13.60 5.41 -62.37
CA GLY A 696 -12.76 4.34 -61.84
C GLY A 696 -13.36 3.60 -60.65
N ALA A 697 -12.61 2.61 -60.16
CA ALA A 697 -12.94 1.85 -58.96
C ALA A 697 -12.33 2.53 -57.71
N TYR A 698 -13.17 2.73 -56.71
CA TYR A 698 -12.85 3.35 -55.43
C TYR A 698 -13.39 2.52 -54.28
N ARG A 699 -13.03 2.90 -53.05
CA ARG A 699 -13.70 2.43 -51.84
C ARG A 699 -14.11 3.61 -50.98
N VAL A 700 -15.28 3.52 -50.36
CA VAL A 700 -15.67 4.41 -49.27
C VAL A 700 -15.33 3.72 -47.97
N ILE A 701 -14.64 4.41 -47.07
CA ILE A 701 -14.25 3.90 -45.76
C ILE A 701 -14.89 4.78 -44.68
N THR A 702 -15.64 4.15 -43.77
CA THR A 702 -16.15 4.79 -42.55
C THR A 702 -15.37 4.27 -41.35
N ARG A 703 -14.78 5.16 -40.53
CA ARG A 703 -14.01 4.78 -39.33
C ARG A 703 -14.51 5.50 -38.08
N THR A 704 -14.40 4.83 -36.94
CA THR A 704 -14.50 5.45 -35.61
C THR A 704 -13.10 5.70 -35.03
N MET A 705 -13.01 6.66 -34.11
CA MET A 705 -11.76 7.00 -33.41
C MET A 705 -11.18 5.84 -32.56
N ASN A 706 -11.98 4.82 -32.24
CA ASN A 706 -11.52 3.62 -31.51
C ASN A 706 -10.83 2.59 -32.42
N GLY A 707 -10.67 2.88 -33.71
CA GLY A 707 -10.01 2.03 -34.70
C GLY A 707 -10.94 1.08 -35.46
N ASN A 708 -12.25 1.06 -35.18
CA ASN A 708 -13.19 0.22 -35.93
C ASN A 708 -13.57 0.87 -37.26
N GLY A 709 -13.48 0.13 -38.35
CA GLY A 709 -13.82 0.61 -39.70
C GLY A 709 -14.65 -0.38 -40.50
N ILE A 710 -15.43 0.16 -41.44
CA ILE A 710 -16.10 -0.59 -42.52
C ILE A 710 -15.81 0.04 -43.88
N GLN A 711 -15.83 -0.76 -44.94
CA GLN A 711 -15.60 -0.29 -46.31
C GLN A 711 -16.69 -0.79 -47.27
N LEU A 712 -16.93 -0.04 -48.34
CA LEU A 712 -17.72 -0.49 -49.48
C LEU A 712 -17.02 -0.13 -50.80
N PRO A 713 -17.06 -1.03 -51.81
CA PRO A 713 -16.62 -0.69 -53.15
C PRO A 713 -17.56 0.36 -53.77
N LEU A 714 -16.99 1.27 -54.54
CA LEU A 714 -17.72 2.28 -55.31
C LEU A 714 -17.16 2.33 -56.73
N MET A 715 -18.01 2.17 -57.72
CA MET A 715 -17.64 2.40 -59.12
C MET A 715 -18.16 3.77 -59.56
N ILE A 716 -17.27 4.64 -60.02
CA ILE A 716 -17.65 5.93 -60.64
C ILE A 716 -17.59 5.75 -62.16
N VAL A 717 -18.72 5.98 -62.83
CA VAL A 717 -18.90 5.87 -64.29
C VAL A 717 -19.23 7.24 -64.88
N ARG A 718 -18.99 7.42 -66.17
CA ARG A 718 -19.38 8.63 -66.90
C ARG A 718 -20.11 8.26 -68.18
#